data_AF-A0A2I0PJR4-F1
#
_entry.id   AF-A0A2I0PJR4-F1
#
_cell.length_a   1.000
_cell.length_b   1.000
_cell.length_c   1.000
_cell.angle_alpha   90.00
_cell.angle_beta   90.00
_cell.angle_gamma   90.00
#
_symmetry.space_group_name_H-M   'P 1'
#
loop_
_entity.id
_entity.type
_entity.pdbx_description
1 polymer ?
#
loop_
_entity_poly.entity_id
_entity_poly.type
_entity_poly.pdbx_seq_one_letter_code
_entity_poly.pdbx_strand_id
1 'polypeptide(L)'
;MKNSETFITSNSIKGNGIGIISYSENTILNFNRIYRNEADIETTNIMDAAYNWWGSNTAPKIENVKNSPWIYMTFNVDPNIILAGGTSQLTANFNNEYDGTTLSQFDPVSMGHLPDGLLVRFTTNLGNVGSKTIDIETNNGIANATLTADEGTGTATVSAQMDHEEQINSVGIEYLYVNGGTGDDLWSGTSPIFISGNTGPLKTIQTAINKINSGGTIEIAPGTYYESLEISKSLTLNGSGQDQTIIDGEQIRRIINISGTPTVNINNLTLKNGSSDYGGAINNNGGTLSVSDSVVSSNTALYDGGGIANYEGTVNVSGSTISGNTALYGSCGGIMNDGGTLTVSGSTISGNTAQFGGGIYNMGTLTVSGSTISDNTASYGGGIRNDATMIVSDSVVSSNTALYDGGGIFNSYGAMTVSDSTISSNNAQYNGGGIFNSYGTLSVSGSTITGNIAQYNGGGIFTEGGTDLSDSNIRGSIADLGGAIYVKDGTTTITNLLFQDNVANTVGGAIYNSGGTVTASDTHFYNNFAENGGGAIYNDGMHQNSVFTITDSTINQNSAGMGGAIYNLGGHYGFTGTLTLNNSDIYDNVASNNGGVLYNYEGMAYVNFNRIVGNSIHYIFNLAGTVDARYNWWGSNNDPISHVVNTVTTPWLVLTATANPTTIPKNSLSTINLNLLYDSGILTDPNNPGLYYHNPNDGHIHDGTLATFSTTLGNIIASSNFTNGLVQATLNGGTINGIADISGTVDSETPHLLVTVDTIAPTAWANLKTGLYNVNKLVSLVMSEGGTIYYTKNGANPSIYSAKYVGAILITATTTLKFFARDKVGNPSPIYTYKYTIDKTTPKVTYTYPKNLRTGQSRTATLYLKFSEKIKASTYWSKIYVKNLKTGKKVSISKYIRGNILYIKTRYKRPALRWFRVYVPYKAVKDFAGNNLVRTYTYKFKTRR
;
A
#
# COMPACT_ATOMS: atom_id res chain seq x y z
N MET A 1 78.18 53.60 -37.95
CA MET A 1 76.76 53.78 -37.62
C MET A 1 76.59 53.46 -36.14
N LYS A 2 76.89 54.43 -35.27
CA LYS A 2 76.52 54.42 -33.84
C LYS A 2 75.51 55.55 -33.71
N ASN A 3 74.31 55.27 -33.22
CA ASN A 3 73.18 56.16 -32.89
C ASN A 3 71.85 55.66 -33.48
N SER A 4 71.41 54.48 -33.07
CA SER A 4 69.97 54.15 -33.08
C SER A 4 69.61 53.68 -31.68
N GLU A 5 68.99 54.56 -30.90
CA GLU A 5 68.36 54.20 -29.63
C GLU A 5 67.24 53.20 -29.93
N THR A 6 67.23 52.08 -29.23
CA THR A 6 66.17 51.07 -29.36
C THR A 6 65.23 51.20 -28.19
N PHE A 7 63.99 51.61 -28.45
CA PHE A 7 62.92 51.74 -27.47
C PHE A 7 62.01 50.52 -27.54
N ILE A 8 61.90 49.78 -26.44
CA ILE A 8 60.96 48.67 -26.29
C ILE A 8 59.98 49.09 -25.19
N THR A 9 58.73 49.33 -25.57
CA THR A 9 57.70 49.82 -24.66
C THR A 9 56.36 49.17 -24.94
N SER A 10 55.53 49.04 -23.90
CA SER A 10 54.18 48.48 -23.96
C SER A 10 54.12 47.05 -24.53
N ASN A 11 55.09 46.19 -24.20
CA ASN A 11 55.09 44.77 -24.56
C ASN A 11 54.87 43.87 -23.34
N SER A 12 54.30 42.68 -23.58
CA SER A 12 54.26 41.59 -22.59
C SER A 12 55.25 40.50 -23.00
N ILE A 13 56.36 40.38 -22.27
CA ILE A 13 57.51 39.53 -22.56
C ILE A 13 57.53 38.34 -21.59
N LYS A 14 57.22 37.15 -22.12
CA LYS A 14 57.07 35.90 -21.38
C LYS A 14 57.63 34.73 -22.20
N GLY A 15 58.51 33.92 -21.62
CA GLY A 15 58.97 32.68 -22.26
C GLY A 15 59.88 31.83 -21.37
N ASN A 16 60.14 30.57 -21.75
CA ASN A 16 60.98 29.64 -20.98
C ASN A 16 62.50 29.83 -21.23
N GLY A 17 62.94 31.05 -21.50
CA GLY A 17 64.33 31.36 -21.80
C GLY A 17 64.68 32.75 -21.31
N ILE A 18 65.73 33.37 -21.86
CA ILE A 18 66.08 34.75 -21.53
C ILE A 18 65.05 35.69 -22.18
N GLY A 19 64.42 36.55 -21.38
CA GLY A 19 63.36 37.45 -21.83
C GLY A 19 63.86 38.49 -22.84
N ILE A 20 64.97 39.15 -22.53
CA ILE A 20 65.63 40.11 -23.42
C ILE A 20 67.14 39.93 -23.37
N ILE A 21 67.75 39.85 -24.55
CA ILE A 21 69.20 39.92 -24.72
C ILE A 21 69.52 41.22 -25.47
N SER A 22 70.29 42.12 -24.87
CA SER A 22 70.78 43.32 -25.55
C SER A 22 72.29 43.48 -25.43
N TYR A 23 72.93 43.64 -26.58
CA TYR A 23 74.35 43.99 -26.72
C TYR A 23 74.54 45.45 -27.14
N SER A 24 73.47 46.25 -27.17
CA SER A 24 73.51 47.67 -27.56
C SER A 24 74.02 48.54 -26.40
N GLU A 25 74.68 49.66 -26.71
CA GLU A 25 75.13 50.64 -25.70
C GLU A 25 73.97 51.54 -25.21
N ASN A 26 72.84 51.62 -25.93
CA ASN A 26 71.69 52.51 -25.64
C ASN A 26 70.32 51.81 -25.86
N THR A 27 69.92 50.90 -24.96
CA THR A 27 68.57 50.30 -24.95
C THR A 27 67.75 50.86 -23.79
N ILE A 28 66.54 51.34 -24.08
CA ILE A 28 65.56 51.78 -23.09
C ILE A 28 64.35 50.84 -23.17
N LEU A 29 64.04 50.23 -22.03
CA LEU A 29 62.96 49.27 -21.88
C LEU A 29 62.03 49.78 -20.78
N ASN A 30 60.93 50.43 -21.12
CA ASN A 30 60.01 50.98 -20.11
C ASN A 30 58.59 50.53 -20.40
N PHE A 31 57.76 50.42 -19.36
CA PHE A 31 56.33 50.09 -19.45
C PHE A 31 56.03 48.72 -20.08
N ASN A 32 56.93 47.76 -19.89
CA ASN A 32 56.72 46.37 -20.31
C ASN A 32 56.33 45.50 -19.11
N ARG A 33 55.56 44.45 -19.38
CA ARG A 33 55.36 43.33 -18.45
C ARG A 33 56.39 42.26 -18.76
N ILE A 34 57.27 41.96 -17.81
CA ILE A 34 58.35 40.97 -17.95
C ILE A 34 58.16 39.95 -16.85
N TYR A 35 57.77 38.72 -17.20
CA TYR A 35 57.50 37.70 -16.18
C TYR A 35 57.72 36.28 -16.69
N ARG A 36 58.05 35.37 -15.77
CA ARG A 36 58.26 33.93 -16.02
C ARG A 36 59.34 33.62 -17.06
N ASN A 37 60.42 34.40 -17.09
CA ASN A 37 61.62 34.10 -17.87
C ASN A 37 62.63 33.32 -17.01
N GLU A 38 63.51 32.53 -17.63
CA GLU A 38 64.63 31.88 -16.90
C GLU A 38 65.64 32.93 -16.41
N ALA A 39 65.84 33.97 -17.22
CA ALA A 39 66.49 35.22 -16.85
C ALA A 39 65.71 36.37 -17.51
N ASP A 40 65.29 37.37 -16.74
CA ASP A 40 64.44 38.44 -17.26
C ASP A 40 65.18 39.31 -18.30
N ILE A 41 66.45 39.64 -18.03
CA ILE A 41 67.33 40.40 -18.93
C ILE A 41 68.75 39.86 -18.83
N GLU A 42 69.41 39.67 -19.98
CA GLU A 42 70.85 39.44 -20.08
C GLU A 42 71.50 40.57 -20.92
N THR A 43 72.46 41.27 -20.31
CA THR A 43 73.19 42.33 -21.00
C THR A 43 74.62 42.48 -20.47
N THR A 44 75.53 42.87 -21.35
CA THR A 44 76.93 43.18 -21.01
C THR A 44 77.19 44.69 -20.90
N ASN A 45 76.19 45.53 -21.18
CA ASN A 45 76.27 47.00 -21.14
C ASN A 45 75.22 47.57 -20.16
N ILE A 46 75.36 48.84 -19.76
CA ILE A 46 74.38 49.51 -18.91
C ILE A 46 73.07 49.69 -19.69
N MET A 47 71.97 49.11 -19.21
CA MET A 47 70.62 49.25 -19.77
C MET A 47 69.71 50.05 -18.84
N ASP A 48 68.85 50.93 -19.38
CA ASP A 48 67.74 51.52 -18.63
C ASP A 48 66.48 50.66 -18.83
N ALA A 49 66.07 49.99 -17.76
CA ALA A 49 64.87 49.16 -17.68
C ALA A 49 63.96 49.61 -16.53
N ALA A 50 63.94 50.91 -16.23
CA ALA A 50 63.00 51.48 -15.29
C ALA A 50 61.55 51.36 -15.80
N TYR A 51 60.58 51.56 -14.93
CA TYR A 51 59.15 51.57 -15.26
C TYR A 51 58.62 50.26 -15.88
N ASN A 52 59.21 49.10 -15.58
CA ASN A 52 58.63 47.81 -15.98
C ASN A 52 57.91 47.12 -14.83
N TRP A 53 56.93 46.28 -15.18
CA TRP A 53 56.30 45.34 -14.27
C TRP A 53 57.04 44.00 -14.35
N TRP A 54 57.59 43.54 -13.23
CA TRP A 54 58.42 42.33 -13.17
C TRP A 54 57.64 41.06 -12.79
N GLY A 55 56.32 41.07 -12.96
CA GLY A 55 55.44 40.01 -12.49
C GLY A 55 55.22 40.00 -10.97
N SER A 56 55.82 40.96 -10.24
CA SER A 56 55.64 41.20 -8.81
C SER A 56 55.92 42.65 -8.44
N ASN A 57 55.48 43.06 -7.24
CA ASN A 57 55.80 44.35 -6.63
C ASN A 57 57.27 44.47 -6.18
N THR A 58 58.08 43.44 -6.43
CA THR A 58 59.52 43.43 -6.17
C THR A 58 60.29 43.38 -7.49
N ALA A 59 61.15 44.38 -7.74
CA ALA A 59 62.05 44.32 -8.88
C ALA A 59 63.15 43.24 -8.69
N PRO A 60 63.57 42.55 -9.76
CA PRO A 60 64.66 41.59 -9.72
C PRO A 60 66.00 42.31 -9.47
N LYS A 61 67.01 41.60 -8.96
CA LYS A 61 68.38 42.15 -8.88
C LYS A 61 69.15 41.69 -10.11
N ILE A 62 69.30 42.57 -11.11
CA ILE A 62 69.98 42.27 -12.37
C ILE A 62 71.22 43.17 -12.47
N GLU A 63 72.40 42.56 -12.65
CA GLU A 63 73.64 43.31 -12.85
C GLU A 63 73.60 44.08 -14.18
N ASN A 64 74.17 45.30 -14.19
CA ASN A 64 74.23 46.19 -15.36
C ASN A 64 72.87 46.67 -15.91
N VAL A 65 71.78 46.53 -15.14
CA VAL A 65 70.45 47.05 -15.50
C VAL A 65 69.96 48.03 -14.45
N LYS A 66 69.60 49.24 -14.87
CA LYS A 66 68.88 50.19 -14.03
C LYS A 66 67.39 49.87 -14.11
N ASN A 67 66.85 49.25 -13.06
CA ASN A 67 65.44 48.84 -12.99
C ASN A 67 64.64 49.54 -11.88
N SER A 68 65.18 50.65 -11.37
CA SER A 68 64.51 51.56 -10.45
C SER A 68 64.30 52.94 -11.10
N PRO A 69 63.10 53.53 -10.97
CA PRO A 69 61.92 52.95 -10.32
C PRO A 69 61.27 51.83 -11.17
N TRP A 70 60.45 50.97 -10.59
CA TRP A 70 59.66 49.94 -11.30
C TRP A 70 58.16 50.13 -11.11
N ILE A 71 57.35 49.53 -11.98
CA ILE A 71 55.89 49.58 -11.86
C ILE A 71 55.44 48.78 -10.65
N TYR A 72 54.58 49.38 -9.84
CA TYR A 72 54.05 48.83 -8.61
C TYR A 72 52.52 48.76 -8.68
N MET A 73 51.97 47.58 -8.40
CA MET A 73 50.54 47.32 -8.29
C MET A 73 50.03 47.73 -6.91
N THR A 74 49.08 48.66 -6.88
CA THR A 74 48.27 48.96 -5.69
C THR A 74 46.88 48.34 -5.84
N PHE A 75 46.27 47.95 -4.71
CA PHE A 75 44.91 47.41 -4.70
C PHE A 75 44.05 48.13 -3.66
N ASN A 76 43.12 48.93 -4.16
CA ASN A 76 42.25 49.76 -3.34
C ASN A 76 40.81 49.28 -3.40
N VAL A 77 40.10 49.46 -2.29
CA VAL A 77 38.67 49.21 -2.16
C VAL A 77 37.99 50.49 -1.72
N ASP A 78 36.90 50.87 -2.40
CA ASP A 78 36.16 52.08 -2.09
C ASP A 78 34.65 51.90 -2.38
N PRO A 79 33.77 52.07 -1.38
CA PRO A 79 34.07 52.26 0.04
C PRO A 79 34.52 50.96 0.73
N ASN A 80 35.35 51.08 1.77
CA ASN A 80 35.84 49.94 2.56
C ASN A 80 34.82 49.41 3.60
N ILE A 81 33.67 50.07 3.73
CA ILE A 81 32.49 49.59 4.48
C ILE A 81 31.28 49.82 3.61
N ILE A 82 30.48 48.78 3.41
CA ILE A 82 29.21 48.79 2.68
C ILE A 82 28.12 48.22 3.56
N LEU A 83 26.89 48.66 3.33
CA LEU A 83 25.73 47.99 3.92
C LEU A 83 25.46 46.69 3.15
N ALA A 84 24.79 45.73 3.79
CA ALA A 84 24.21 44.59 3.09
C ALA A 84 23.41 45.07 1.86
N GLY A 85 23.61 44.43 0.71
CA GLY A 85 23.09 44.85 -0.60
C GLY A 85 23.87 45.99 -1.29
N GLY A 86 24.84 46.60 -0.63
CA GLY A 86 25.72 47.64 -1.18
C GLY A 86 26.82 47.09 -2.08
N THR A 87 27.58 48.00 -2.70
CA THR A 87 28.72 47.65 -3.55
C THR A 87 30.00 48.40 -3.18
N SER A 88 31.14 47.73 -3.31
CA SER A 88 32.48 48.33 -3.22
C SER A 88 33.20 48.17 -4.55
N GLN A 89 33.78 49.24 -5.07
CA GLN A 89 34.66 49.17 -6.21
C GLN A 89 36.00 48.58 -5.77
N LEU A 90 36.54 47.65 -6.57
CA LEU A 90 37.82 46.99 -6.36
C LEU A 90 38.75 47.43 -7.49
N THR A 91 39.82 48.16 -7.19
CA THR A 91 40.70 48.77 -8.20
C THR A 91 42.14 48.29 -8.06
N ALA A 92 42.60 47.55 -9.07
CA ALA A 92 44.02 47.25 -9.27
C ALA A 92 44.65 48.30 -10.18
N ASN A 93 45.65 49.03 -9.66
CA ASN A 93 46.26 50.16 -10.36
C ASN A 93 47.78 49.97 -10.49
N PHE A 94 48.26 49.93 -11.73
CA PHE A 94 49.66 49.78 -12.12
C PHE A 94 50.33 51.10 -12.52
N ASN A 95 49.65 52.24 -12.39
CA ASN A 95 50.21 53.56 -12.69
C ASN A 95 50.97 54.15 -11.48
N ASN A 96 51.70 53.29 -10.77
CA ASN A 96 52.53 53.68 -9.63
C ASN A 96 53.95 53.20 -9.88
N GLU A 97 54.91 54.05 -9.55
CA GLU A 97 56.34 53.76 -9.61
C GLU A 97 56.88 53.60 -8.19
N TYR A 98 57.76 52.63 -7.98
CA TYR A 98 58.44 52.45 -6.71
C TYR A 98 59.95 52.41 -6.93
N ASP A 99 60.70 53.24 -6.22
CA ASP A 99 62.16 53.35 -6.38
C ASP A 99 62.96 52.43 -5.44
N GLY A 100 62.27 51.68 -4.59
CA GLY A 100 62.85 50.90 -3.48
C GLY A 100 62.63 51.55 -2.10
N THR A 101 62.20 52.81 -2.07
CA THR A 101 61.95 53.59 -0.85
C THR A 101 60.64 54.38 -0.88
N THR A 102 60.24 54.91 -2.03
CA THR A 102 59.10 55.81 -2.20
C THR A 102 58.18 55.27 -3.29
N LEU A 103 56.86 55.28 -3.02
CA LEU A 103 55.81 54.98 -3.97
C LEU A 103 55.19 56.29 -4.47
N SER A 104 55.25 56.55 -5.76
CA SER A 104 54.64 57.71 -6.41
C SER A 104 53.69 57.27 -7.52
N GLN A 105 52.59 58.00 -7.69
CA GLN A 105 51.70 57.80 -8.83
C GLN A 105 52.19 58.63 -10.02
N PHE A 106 52.15 58.05 -11.22
CA PHE A 106 52.44 58.77 -12.46
C PHE A 106 51.23 58.83 -13.38
N ASP A 107 51.23 59.80 -14.29
CA ASP A 107 50.18 59.94 -15.31
C ASP A 107 50.47 59.02 -16.50
N PRO A 108 49.63 58.00 -16.76
CA PRO A 108 49.85 57.03 -17.84
C PRO A 108 49.83 57.68 -19.23
N VAL A 109 49.14 58.82 -19.40
CA VAL A 109 49.02 59.49 -20.71
C VAL A 109 50.30 60.21 -21.09
N SER A 110 50.98 60.83 -20.11
CA SER A 110 52.20 61.59 -20.34
C SER A 110 53.47 60.77 -20.21
N MET A 111 53.48 59.73 -19.37
CA MET A 111 54.67 58.91 -19.12
C MET A 111 54.67 57.56 -19.86
N GLY A 112 53.49 56.95 -20.08
CA GLY A 112 53.34 55.59 -20.59
C GLY A 112 52.73 54.65 -19.54
N HIS A 113 52.25 53.48 -19.98
CA HIS A 113 51.62 52.48 -19.11
C HIS A 113 51.86 51.06 -19.63
N LEU A 114 51.60 50.06 -18.77
CA LEU A 114 51.58 48.66 -19.19
C LEU A 114 50.61 48.45 -20.35
N PRO A 115 50.88 47.49 -21.25
CA PRO A 115 49.97 47.21 -22.36
C PRO A 115 48.55 46.95 -21.87
N ASP A 116 47.56 47.41 -22.64
CA ASP A 116 46.15 47.12 -22.35
C ASP A 116 45.82 45.64 -22.61
N GLY A 117 44.73 45.16 -22.02
CA GLY A 117 44.28 43.77 -22.18
C GLY A 117 44.96 42.76 -21.24
N LEU A 118 45.72 43.22 -20.24
CA LEU A 118 46.33 42.32 -19.25
C LEU A 118 45.29 41.91 -18.20
N LEU A 119 45.16 40.62 -17.94
CA LEU A 119 44.13 40.10 -17.02
C LEU A 119 44.57 40.21 -15.56
N VAL A 120 43.73 40.85 -14.75
CA VAL A 120 43.80 40.86 -13.28
C VAL A 120 42.64 40.04 -12.73
N ARG A 121 42.95 39.06 -11.88
CA ARG A 121 41.95 38.23 -11.21
C ARG A 121 41.53 38.84 -9.89
N PHE A 122 40.24 39.12 -9.73
CA PHE A 122 39.66 39.52 -8.46
C PHE A 122 38.96 38.35 -7.78
N THR A 123 39.08 38.22 -6.46
CA THR A 123 38.37 37.20 -5.67
C THR A 123 37.71 37.77 -4.41
N THR A 124 36.71 37.08 -3.86
CA THR A 124 36.13 37.39 -2.53
C THR A 124 35.73 36.11 -1.77
N ASN A 125 35.78 36.14 -0.43
CA ASN A 125 35.26 35.08 0.43
C ASN A 125 33.80 35.30 0.90
N LEU A 126 33.30 36.55 0.85
CA LEU A 126 31.98 36.95 1.30
C LEU A 126 31.40 37.99 0.33
N GLY A 127 30.14 37.82 -0.04
CA GLY A 127 29.52 38.59 -1.11
C GLY A 127 29.97 38.09 -2.49
N ASN A 128 29.81 38.94 -3.48
CA ASN A 128 29.91 38.54 -4.87
C ASN A 128 30.77 39.50 -5.69
N VAL A 129 31.83 38.98 -6.30
CA VAL A 129 32.54 39.60 -7.41
C VAL A 129 32.38 38.67 -8.62
N GLY A 130 31.37 38.92 -9.46
CA GLY A 130 30.93 38.01 -10.54
C GLY A 130 30.19 36.77 -10.03
N SER A 131 30.89 35.93 -9.27
CA SER A 131 30.35 34.96 -8.29
C SER A 131 31.55 34.29 -7.63
N LYS A 132 32.33 35.16 -6.97
CA LYS A 132 33.52 34.92 -6.12
C LYS A 132 34.87 35.00 -6.81
N THR A 133 34.94 34.93 -8.14
CA THR A 133 36.14 35.25 -8.92
C THR A 133 35.78 35.86 -10.28
N ILE A 134 36.54 36.85 -10.74
CA ILE A 134 36.45 37.39 -12.11
C ILE A 134 37.82 37.85 -12.63
N ASP A 135 38.09 37.66 -13.93
CA ASP A 135 39.28 38.22 -14.59
C ASP A 135 38.88 39.48 -15.38
N ILE A 136 39.54 40.61 -15.12
CA ILE A 136 39.28 41.91 -15.77
C ILE A 136 40.54 42.38 -16.49
N GLU A 137 40.39 42.83 -17.73
CA GLU A 137 41.48 43.41 -18.52
C GLU A 137 41.86 44.82 -18.02
N THR A 138 43.17 45.10 -17.98
CA THR A 138 43.68 46.45 -17.73
C THR A 138 43.40 47.38 -18.90
N ASN A 139 43.03 48.61 -18.60
CA ASN A 139 42.93 49.72 -19.55
C ASN A 139 43.67 50.93 -18.96
N ASN A 140 44.65 51.46 -19.70
CA ASN A 140 45.60 52.47 -19.22
C ASN A 140 46.20 52.10 -17.86
N GLY A 141 46.59 50.83 -17.68
CA GLY A 141 47.18 50.33 -16.44
C GLY A 141 46.23 50.15 -15.25
N ILE A 142 44.90 50.21 -15.44
CA ILE A 142 43.91 50.03 -14.35
C ILE A 142 42.94 48.91 -14.69
N ALA A 143 42.62 48.04 -13.72
CA ALA A 143 41.53 47.07 -13.79
C ALA A 143 40.55 47.28 -12.63
N ASN A 144 39.24 47.30 -12.92
CA ASN A 144 38.18 47.56 -11.95
C ASN A 144 37.18 46.40 -11.89
N ALA A 145 36.92 45.89 -10.69
CA ALA A 145 35.82 44.97 -10.39
C ALA A 145 34.86 45.59 -9.37
N THR A 146 33.72 44.94 -9.15
CA THR A 146 32.72 45.35 -8.15
C THR A 146 32.41 44.19 -7.23
N LEU A 147 32.55 44.42 -5.93
CA LEU A 147 32.01 43.56 -4.87
C LEU A 147 30.58 43.98 -4.58
N THR A 148 29.65 43.03 -4.53
CA THR A 148 28.27 43.21 -4.07
C THR A 148 28.07 42.44 -2.77
N ALA A 149 27.49 43.08 -1.75
CA ALA A 149 27.24 42.47 -0.44
C ALA A 149 25.93 41.66 -0.39
N ASP A 150 25.86 40.55 -1.12
CA ASP A 150 24.64 39.73 -1.29
C ASP A 150 24.59 38.42 -0.48
N GLU A 151 25.64 38.09 0.29
CA GLU A 151 25.74 36.81 1.03
C GLU A 151 25.64 36.91 2.56
N GLY A 152 25.61 38.13 3.15
CA GLY A 152 25.50 38.34 4.61
C GLY A 152 26.54 39.32 5.17
N THR A 153 26.52 39.53 6.49
CA THR A 153 27.44 40.47 7.18
C THR A 153 28.77 39.85 7.56
N GLY A 154 29.77 40.71 7.69
CA GLY A 154 31.10 40.31 8.12
C GLY A 154 32.15 41.09 7.35
N THR A 155 33.35 40.53 7.28
CA THR A 155 34.45 41.12 6.52
C THR A 155 34.64 40.31 5.24
N ALA A 156 34.37 40.94 4.10
CA ALA A 156 34.73 40.41 2.79
C ALA A 156 36.22 40.66 2.54
N THR A 157 37.02 39.61 2.66
CA THR A 157 38.41 39.58 2.20
C THR A 157 38.39 39.47 0.68
N VAL A 158 38.91 40.50 0.02
CA VAL A 158 39.00 40.60 -1.43
C VAL A 158 40.47 40.59 -1.85
N SER A 159 40.76 40.03 -3.03
CA SER A 159 42.10 40.09 -3.59
C SER A 159 42.09 40.50 -5.05
N ALA A 160 43.21 41.06 -5.51
CA ALA A 160 43.53 41.30 -6.90
C ALA A 160 44.89 40.66 -7.21
N GLN A 161 44.91 39.76 -8.18
CA GLN A 161 46.08 38.97 -8.54
C GLN A 161 46.44 39.17 -10.02
N MET A 162 47.71 39.44 -10.27
CA MET A 162 48.29 39.41 -11.62
C MET A 162 49.70 38.82 -11.53
N ASP A 163 49.99 37.85 -12.39
CA ASP A 163 51.26 37.10 -12.38
C ASP A 163 51.53 36.37 -11.06
N HIS A 164 52.61 36.72 -10.34
CA HIS A 164 52.93 36.16 -9.03
C HIS A 164 52.60 37.14 -7.89
N GLU A 165 52.05 38.31 -8.21
CA GLU A 165 51.59 39.27 -7.21
C GLU A 165 50.13 39.03 -6.87
N GLU A 166 49.83 38.95 -5.58
CA GLU A 166 48.47 39.04 -5.07
C GLU A 166 48.42 40.12 -3.99
N GLN A 167 47.54 41.08 -4.17
CA GLN A 167 47.26 42.12 -3.20
C GLN A 167 45.91 41.82 -2.56
N ILE A 168 45.83 41.90 -1.23
CA ILE A 168 44.63 41.58 -0.45
C ILE A 168 44.14 42.83 0.27
N ASN A 169 42.83 43.03 0.31
CA ASN A 169 42.17 44.09 1.05
C ASN A 169 40.88 43.55 1.70
N SER A 170 40.16 44.38 2.45
CA SER A 170 38.94 43.98 3.14
C SER A 170 37.85 45.03 3.04
N VAL A 171 36.61 44.57 2.84
CA VAL A 171 35.41 45.40 2.88
C VAL A 171 34.49 44.91 4.00
N GLY A 172 34.11 45.79 4.93
CA GLY A 172 33.12 45.48 5.96
C GLY A 172 31.70 45.51 5.39
N ILE A 173 30.87 44.51 5.72
CA ILE A 173 29.45 44.44 5.36
C ILE A 173 28.61 44.56 6.63
N GLU A 174 27.82 45.63 6.75
CA GLU A 174 27.04 45.99 7.94
C GLU A 174 25.52 46.00 7.70
N TYR A 175 24.73 45.84 8.78
CA TYR A 175 23.28 46.08 8.81
C TYR A 175 22.96 47.49 9.30
N LEU A 176 21.71 47.93 9.10
CA LEU A 176 21.18 49.09 9.80
C LEU A 176 20.42 48.66 11.05
N TYR A 177 20.72 49.30 12.17
CA TYR A 177 20.07 49.09 13.45
C TYR A 177 19.09 50.22 13.74
N VAL A 178 17.91 49.87 14.23
CA VAL A 178 16.85 50.80 14.62
C VAL A 178 16.50 50.61 16.10
N ASN A 179 16.50 51.68 16.88
CA ASN A 179 16.07 51.67 18.28
C ASN A 179 15.23 52.93 18.57
N GLY A 180 13.92 52.77 18.75
CA GLY A 180 13.02 53.90 18.96
C GLY A 180 13.25 54.66 20.28
N GLY A 181 13.85 54.01 21.28
CA GLY A 181 14.11 54.60 22.59
C GLY A 181 15.44 55.34 22.69
N THR A 182 16.51 54.82 22.05
CA THR A 182 17.87 55.36 22.18
C THR A 182 18.47 55.87 20.87
N GLY A 183 17.80 55.69 19.73
CA GLY A 183 18.30 56.07 18.41
C GLY A 183 18.07 57.53 18.03
N ASP A 184 18.81 57.97 17.03
CA ASP A 184 18.70 59.28 16.38
C ASP A 184 18.79 59.12 14.85
N ASP A 185 17.88 59.71 14.10
CA ASP A 185 17.83 59.60 12.63
C ASP A 185 18.98 60.36 11.93
N LEU A 186 19.69 61.22 12.66
CA LEU A 186 20.93 61.84 12.22
C LEU A 186 22.15 60.90 12.31
N TRP A 187 22.01 59.73 12.97
CA TRP A 187 23.08 58.75 13.05
C TRP A 187 23.18 57.85 11.80
N SER A 188 24.28 57.11 11.69
CA SER A 188 24.59 56.23 10.56
C SER A 188 23.66 55.01 10.51
N GLY A 189 23.18 54.55 11.65
CA GLY A 189 22.48 53.27 11.78
C GLY A 189 23.41 52.06 11.80
N THR A 190 24.72 52.23 11.70
CA THR A 190 25.68 51.12 11.55
C THR A 190 26.06 50.44 12.86
N SER A 191 25.51 50.88 14.00
CA SER A 191 25.76 50.27 15.30
C SER A 191 24.46 50.15 16.11
N PRO A 192 24.26 49.06 16.88
CA PRO A 192 23.09 48.89 17.75
C PRO A 192 23.11 49.82 18.98
N ILE A 193 24.26 50.43 19.29
CA ILE A 193 24.44 51.36 20.41
C ILE A 193 25.13 52.64 19.93
N PHE A 194 24.93 53.74 20.64
CA PHE A 194 25.72 54.95 20.37
C PHE A 194 27.18 54.72 20.75
N ILE A 195 28.09 54.96 19.81
CA ILE A 195 29.54 54.86 20.02
C ILE A 195 30.13 56.27 20.16
N SER A 196 30.13 57.05 19.08
CA SER A 196 30.67 58.41 19.03
C SER A 196 30.27 59.12 17.75
N GLY A 197 30.27 60.46 17.75
CA GLY A 197 29.94 61.26 16.56
C GLY A 197 28.51 61.01 16.11
N ASN A 198 28.34 60.50 14.89
CA ASN A 198 27.05 60.08 14.33
C ASN A 198 26.93 58.56 14.22
N THR A 199 27.76 57.77 14.92
CA THR A 199 27.71 56.31 14.87
C THR A 199 26.84 55.75 15.98
N GLY A 200 25.65 55.26 15.62
CA GLY A 200 24.65 54.67 16.52
C GLY A 200 23.39 54.23 15.75
N PRO A 201 22.37 53.71 16.44
CA PRO A 201 21.16 53.21 15.80
C PRO A 201 20.26 54.35 15.32
N LEU A 202 19.54 54.13 14.22
CA LEU A 202 18.50 55.04 13.75
C LEU A 202 17.31 55.02 14.72
N LYS A 203 16.55 56.12 14.75
CA LYS A 203 15.37 56.20 15.61
C LYS A 203 14.15 55.55 14.97
N THR A 204 13.97 55.78 13.67
CA THR A 204 12.78 55.36 12.91
C THR A 204 13.11 54.29 11.87
N ILE A 205 12.17 53.38 11.65
CA ILE A 205 12.29 52.31 10.66
C ILE A 205 12.24 52.89 9.25
N GLN A 206 11.39 53.89 8.97
CA GLN A 206 11.33 54.50 7.64
C GLN A 206 12.66 55.16 7.24
N THR A 207 13.37 55.78 8.20
CA THR A 207 14.70 56.35 7.91
C THR A 207 15.70 55.26 7.54
N ALA A 208 15.64 54.10 8.21
CA ALA A 208 16.45 52.94 7.85
C ALA A 208 16.09 52.40 6.46
N ILE A 209 14.80 52.29 6.13
CA ILE A 209 14.34 51.92 4.78
C ILE A 209 14.86 52.90 3.73
N ASN A 210 14.84 54.21 4.01
CA ASN A 210 15.37 55.20 3.07
C ASN A 210 16.88 55.04 2.85
N LYS A 211 17.65 54.77 3.92
CA LYS A 211 19.11 54.65 3.91
C LYS A 211 19.64 53.31 3.39
N ILE A 212 18.94 52.20 3.64
CA ILE A 212 19.43 50.86 3.29
C ILE A 212 19.55 50.70 1.77
N ASN A 213 20.52 49.94 1.29
CA ASN A 213 20.56 49.54 -0.11
C ASN A 213 19.57 48.40 -0.39
N SER A 214 19.17 48.24 -1.66
CA SER A 214 18.31 47.11 -2.05
C SER A 214 18.99 45.78 -1.70
N GLY A 215 18.25 44.87 -1.06
CA GLY A 215 18.73 43.59 -0.52
C GLY A 215 19.25 43.67 0.92
N GLY A 216 19.38 44.87 1.50
CA GLY A 216 19.92 45.01 2.86
C GLY A 216 18.96 44.61 3.97
N THR A 217 19.49 44.47 5.19
CA THR A 217 18.72 44.07 6.38
C THR A 217 18.71 45.20 7.42
N ILE A 218 17.56 45.37 8.06
CA ILE A 218 17.30 46.31 9.14
C ILE A 218 16.97 45.51 10.40
N GLU A 219 17.81 45.66 11.42
CA GLU A 219 17.64 45.04 12.74
C GLU A 219 16.92 46.02 13.67
N ILE A 220 15.73 45.63 14.14
CA ILE A 220 14.84 46.47 14.92
C ILE A 220 14.86 45.98 16.37
N ALA A 221 15.36 46.85 17.25
CA ALA A 221 15.46 46.59 18.67
C ALA A 221 14.06 46.42 19.32
N PRO A 222 13.99 45.91 20.57
CA PRO A 222 12.74 45.87 21.32
C PRO A 222 12.15 47.28 21.50
N GLY A 223 10.85 47.41 21.25
CA GLY A 223 10.13 48.66 21.36
C GLY A 223 8.80 48.62 20.62
N THR A 224 7.99 49.66 20.85
CA THR A 224 6.79 49.93 20.06
C THR A 224 7.05 51.12 19.14
N TYR A 225 6.87 50.90 17.85
CA TYR A 225 7.13 51.83 16.76
C TYR A 225 5.79 52.26 16.15
N TYR A 226 5.58 53.57 16.02
CA TYR A 226 4.33 54.14 15.52
C TYR A 226 4.57 54.78 14.15
N GLU A 227 4.66 53.94 13.13
CA GLU A 227 5.12 54.34 11.79
C GLU A 227 4.23 53.77 10.68
N SER A 228 4.31 54.39 9.50
CA SER A 228 3.77 53.88 8.23
C SER A 228 4.95 53.74 7.28
N LEU A 229 5.18 52.52 6.80
CA LEU A 229 6.38 52.13 6.07
C LEU A 229 6.09 52.02 4.56
N GLU A 230 6.82 52.77 3.76
CA GLU A 230 6.77 52.72 2.30
C GLU A 230 8.00 51.98 1.77
N ILE A 231 7.78 50.83 1.12
CA ILE A 231 8.83 49.93 0.64
C ILE A 231 8.71 49.75 -0.88
N SER A 232 9.75 50.16 -1.61
CA SER A 232 9.84 50.03 -3.07
C SER A 232 11.13 49.33 -3.56
N LYS A 233 11.93 48.81 -2.62
CA LYS A 233 13.18 48.08 -2.88
C LYS A 233 13.27 46.86 -1.99
N SER A 234 14.01 45.85 -2.43
CA SER A 234 14.16 44.62 -1.67
C SER A 234 14.84 44.89 -0.33
N LEU A 235 14.39 44.27 0.75
CA LEU A 235 15.00 44.41 2.08
C LEU A 235 14.48 43.34 3.05
N THR A 236 15.12 43.24 4.21
CA THR A 236 14.67 42.43 5.34
C THR A 236 14.46 43.30 6.57
N LEU A 237 13.33 43.13 7.26
CA LEU A 237 13.03 43.69 8.58
C LEU A 237 13.09 42.57 9.61
N ASN A 238 14.04 42.64 10.54
CA ASN A 238 14.20 41.67 11.62
C ASN A 238 13.84 42.31 12.95
N GLY A 239 12.83 41.77 13.63
CA GLY A 239 12.54 42.10 15.02
C GLY A 239 13.30 41.23 16.02
N SER A 240 13.36 41.71 17.25
CA SER A 240 13.99 40.98 18.37
C SER A 240 13.08 39.89 18.95
N GLY A 241 11.78 39.90 18.63
CA GLY A 241 10.78 38.98 19.15
C GLY A 241 9.35 39.46 18.85
N GLN A 242 8.41 38.55 18.65
CA GLN A 242 6.98 38.87 18.43
C GLN A 242 6.42 39.79 19.53
N ASP A 243 6.74 39.53 20.80
CA ASP A 243 6.30 40.35 21.95
C ASP A 243 7.24 41.52 22.28
N GLN A 244 8.36 41.63 21.56
CA GLN A 244 9.42 42.60 21.87
C GLN A 244 9.44 43.76 20.88
N THR A 245 9.27 43.46 19.59
CA THR A 245 9.30 44.44 18.51
C THR A 245 7.90 44.55 17.91
N ILE A 246 7.25 45.69 18.16
CA ILE A 246 5.86 45.94 17.76
C ILE A 246 5.84 47.17 16.86
N ILE A 247 5.25 47.07 15.69
CA ILE A 247 4.90 48.20 14.84
C ILE A 247 3.37 48.38 14.95
N ASP A 248 2.95 49.51 15.52
CA ASP A 248 1.57 49.81 15.89
C ASP A 248 1.02 50.94 15.00
N GLY A 249 -0.03 50.63 14.23
CA GLY A 249 -0.72 51.58 13.35
C GLY A 249 -1.72 52.50 14.06
N GLU A 250 -1.90 52.36 15.38
CA GLU A 250 -2.77 53.20 16.23
C GLU A 250 -4.23 53.31 15.77
N GLN A 251 -4.69 52.36 14.98
CA GLN A 251 -6.00 52.32 14.31
C GLN A 251 -6.26 53.49 13.36
N ILE A 252 -5.21 54.18 12.89
CA ILE A 252 -5.34 55.38 12.06
C ILE A 252 -4.51 55.35 10.78
N ARG A 253 -3.62 54.36 10.60
CA ARG A 253 -2.73 54.27 9.42
C ARG A 253 -2.44 52.83 9.01
N ARG A 254 -2.16 52.61 7.72
CA ARG A 254 -1.52 51.38 7.24
C ARG A 254 -0.12 51.27 7.84
N ILE A 255 0.34 50.05 8.13
CA ILE A 255 1.68 49.84 8.68
C ILE A 255 2.72 49.70 7.58
N ILE A 256 2.47 48.90 6.54
CA ILE A 256 3.42 48.62 5.45
C ILE A 256 2.72 48.69 4.09
N ASN A 257 3.27 49.48 3.18
CA ASN A 257 2.89 49.52 1.78
C ASN A 257 4.08 49.11 0.91
N ILE A 258 3.93 48.02 0.15
CA ILE A 258 4.93 47.49 -0.77
C ILE A 258 4.49 47.80 -2.19
N SER A 259 5.36 48.46 -2.96
CA SER A 259 5.08 48.86 -4.33
C SER A 259 6.17 48.38 -5.29
N GLY A 260 5.75 48.02 -6.52
CA GLY A 260 6.64 47.43 -7.53
C GLY A 260 6.87 45.95 -7.29
N THR A 261 8.02 45.44 -7.68
CA THR A 261 8.36 44.00 -7.55
C THR A 261 9.52 43.69 -6.59
N PRO A 262 9.67 44.37 -5.42
CA PRO A 262 10.74 44.07 -4.48
C PRO A 262 10.53 42.73 -3.76
N THR A 263 11.61 42.17 -3.22
CA THR A 263 11.56 41.07 -2.24
C THR A 263 11.67 41.63 -0.83
N VAL A 264 10.63 41.47 -0.01
CA VAL A 264 10.55 41.98 1.35
C VAL A 264 10.40 40.82 2.32
N ASN A 265 11.30 40.71 3.30
CA ASN A 265 11.19 39.73 4.38
C ASN A 265 10.87 40.44 5.69
N ILE A 266 9.91 39.92 6.45
CA ILE A 266 9.49 40.40 7.75
C ILE A 266 9.61 39.24 8.72
N ASN A 267 10.50 39.38 9.70
CA ASN A 267 10.84 38.31 10.62
C ASN A 267 10.67 38.77 12.08
N ASN A 268 10.11 37.90 12.92
CA ASN A 268 10.19 37.99 14.38
C ASN A 268 9.68 39.32 14.99
N LEU A 269 8.55 39.84 14.48
CA LEU A 269 7.91 41.07 14.98
C LEU A 269 6.39 41.02 14.94
N THR A 270 5.74 41.99 15.57
CA THR A 270 4.28 42.17 15.53
C THR A 270 3.89 43.42 14.74
N LEU A 271 2.93 43.28 13.82
CA LEU A 271 2.23 44.36 13.13
C LEU A 271 0.80 44.41 13.65
N LYS A 272 0.41 45.51 14.31
CA LYS A 272 -0.93 45.59 14.90
C LYS A 272 -1.62 46.93 14.79
N ASN A 273 -2.94 46.92 14.95
CA ASN A 273 -3.79 48.11 14.93
C ASN A 273 -3.60 48.98 13.67
N GLY A 274 -3.23 48.40 12.54
CA GLY A 274 -3.23 49.08 11.26
C GLY A 274 -4.66 49.42 10.83
N SER A 275 -4.85 50.53 10.13
CA SER A 275 -6.15 50.98 9.60
C SER A 275 -5.99 51.66 8.25
N SER A 276 -6.64 51.12 7.22
CA SER A 276 -6.46 51.53 5.83
C SER A 276 -7.65 51.15 4.94
N ASP A 277 -7.67 51.58 3.68
CA ASP A 277 -8.63 51.09 2.68
C ASP A 277 -8.35 49.64 2.29
N TYR A 278 -7.07 49.31 2.04
CA TYR A 278 -6.60 47.99 1.63
C TYR A 278 -5.39 47.59 2.46
N GLY A 279 -5.35 46.35 2.93
CA GLY A 279 -4.26 45.80 3.72
C GLY A 279 -4.09 46.57 5.02
N GLY A 280 -4.88 46.26 6.05
CA GLY A 280 -4.88 47.04 7.30
C GLY A 280 -3.47 47.15 7.89
N ALA A 281 -2.74 46.04 7.97
CA ALA A 281 -1.30 46.05 8.24
C ALA A 281 -0.49 46.22 6.96
N ILE A 282 -0.63 45.28 6.02
CA ILE A 282 0.26 45.16 4.86
C ILE A 282 -0.53 45.21 3.56
N ASN A 283 -0.13 46.10 2.65
CA ASN A 283 -0.55 46.07 1.25
C ASN A 283 0.64 45.67 0.37
N ASN A 284 0.57 44.51 -0.27
CA ASN A 284 1.56 44.01 -1.22
C ASN A 284 1.04 44.11 -2.65
N ASN A 285 1.54 45.09 -3.41
CA ASN A 285 1.12 45.33 -4.78
C ASN A 285 2.24 44.99 -5.77
N GLY A 286 2.27 43.73 -6.22
CA GLY A 286 3.25 43.16 -7.16
C GLY A 286 4.55 42.62 -6.55
N GLY A 287 4.78 42.83 -5.24
CA GLY A 287 6.00 42.41 -4.56
C GLY A 287 6.05 40.92 -4.18
N THR A 288 7.22 40.44 -3.75
CA THR A 288 7.39 39.15 -3.07
C THR A 288 7.58 39.42 -1.58
N LEU A 289 6.62 39.02 -0.76
CA LEU A 289 6.61 39.21 0.69
C LEU A 289 6.78 37.87 1.41
N SER A 290 7.74 37.78 2.33
CA SER A 290 7.81 36.70 3.32
C SER A 290 7.50 37.26 4.71
N VAL A 291 6.56 36.63 5.41
CA VAL A 291 6.23 36.90 6.82
C VAL A 291 6.56 35.64 7.60
N SER A 292 7.61 35.72 8.42
CA SER A 292 8.16 34.57 9.13
C SER A 292 8.21 34.84 10.63
N ASP A 293 7.77 33.86 11.43
CA ASP A 293 7.77 33.93 12.89
C ASP A 293 7.21 35.27 13.42
N SER A 294 6.15 35.79 12.79
CA SER A 294 5.62 37.13 13.05
C SER A 294 4.13 37.11 13.36
N VAL A 295 3.62 38.21 13.91
CA VAL A 295 2.20 38.37 14.23
C VAL A 295 1.60 39.54 13.47
N VAL A 296 0.49 39.33 12.76
CA VAL A 296 -0.32 40.39 12.15
C VAL A 296 -1.68 40.38 12.82
N SER A 297 -1.94 41.36 13.70
CA SER A 297 -3.13 41.30 14.57
C SER A 297 -3.91 42.59 14.75
N SER A 298 -5.22 42.46 14.96
CA SER A 298 -6.11 43.61 15.28
C SER A 298 -6.07 44.74 14.25
N ASN A 299 -5.77 44.41 13.00
CA ASN A 299 -5.74 45.38 11.90
C ASN A 299 -7.12 45.48 11.25
N THR A 300 -7.45 46.66 10.74
CA THR A 300 -8.73 46.95 10.09
C THR A 300 -8.50 47.46 8.68
N ALA A 301 -9.21 46.89 7.71
CA ALA A 301 -9.33 47.43 6.37
C ALA A 301 -10.77 47.89 6.12
N LEU A 302 -10.97 48.98 5.37
CA LEU A 302 -12.31 49.34 4.92
C LEU A 302 -12.79 48.38 3.84
N TYR A 303 -11.90 47.96 2.93
CA TYR A 303 -12.25 47.09 1.80
C TYR A 303 -11.63 45.69 1.92
N ASP A 304 -10.35 45.52 1.59
CA ASP A 304 -9.77 44.17 1.45
C ASP A 304 -8.56 43.93 2.34
N GLY A 305 -8.44 42.68 2.82
CA GLY A 305 -7.27 42.21 3.55
C GLY A 305 -7.14 42.90 4.89
N GLY A 306 -7.98 42.52 5.86
CA GLY A 306 -7.98 43.13 7.20
C GLY A 306 -6.57 43.18 7.80
N GLY A 307 -5.78 42.11 7.62
CA GLY A 307 -4.36 42.07 7.91
C GLY A 307 -3.51 42.35 6.68
N ILE A 308 -3.58 41.46 5.68
CA ILE A 308 -2.70 41.48 4.49
C ILE A 308 -3.56 41.52 3.22
N ALA A 309 -3.27 42.44 2.31
CA ALA A 309 -3.79 42.43 0.95
C ALA A 309 -2.64 42.13 -0.03
N ASN A 310 -2.81 41.13 -0.89
CA ASN A 310 -1.87 40.77 -1.95
C ASN A 310 -2.53 40.96 -3.32
N TYR A 311 -2.01 41.88 -4.12
CA TYR A 311 -2.48 42.16 -5.48
C TYR A 311 -1.38 41.80 -6.47
N GLU A 312 -1.60 40.76 -7.28
CA GLU A 312 -0.68 40.24 -8.31
C GLU A 312 0.74 39.88 -7.81
N GLY A 313 0.95 39.86 -6.49
CA GLY A 313 2.24 39.56 -5.86
C GLY A 313 2.35 38.13 -5.35
N THR A 314 3.45 37.85 -4.66
CA THR A 314 3.68 36.58 -3.94
C THR A 314 3.77 36.85 -2.44
N VAL A 315 3.03 36.09 -1.63
CA VAL A 315 3.10 36.14 -0.17
C VAL A 315 3.37 34.75 0.39
N ASN A 316 4.39 34.64 1.24
CA ASN A 316 4.71 33.44 2.01
C ASN A 316 4.54 33.74 3.49
N VAL A 317 3.64 33.04 4.18
CA VAL A 317 3.42 33.15 5.63
C VAL A 317 3.92 31.87 6.27
N SER A 318 4.93 31.96 7.13
CA SER A 318 5.56 30.79 7.77
C SER A 318 5.73 30.98 9.27
N GLY A 319 5.40 29.96 10.07
CA GLY A 319 5.55 30.02 11.54
C GLY A 319 4.82 31.19 12.21
N SER A 320 3.81 31.78 11.54
CA SER A 320 3.29 33.10 11.86
C SER A 320 1.82 33.05 12.30
N THR A 321 1.36 34.12 12.96
CA THR A 321 -0.04 34.26 13.40
C THR A 321 -0.71 35.47 12.75
N ILE A 322 -1.81 35.24 12.04
CA ILE A 322 -2.64 36.31 11.46
C ILE A 322 -4.00 36.29 12.17
N SER A 323 -4.22 37.23 13.10
CA SER A 323 -5.37 37.10 14.01
C SER A 323 -6.15 38.37 14.34
N GLY A 324 -7.46 38.23 14.56
CA GLY A 324 -8.30 39.35 15.01
C GLY A 324 -8.37 40.50 14.02
N ASN A 325 -8.11 40.28 12.73
CA ASN A 325 -8.16 41.32 11.71
C ASN A 325 -9.56 41.42 11.11
N THR A 326 -9.95 42.64 10.73
CA THR A 326 -11.32 42.95 10.29
C THR A 326 -11.34 43.68 8.95
N ALA A 327 -12.18 43.25 8.01
CA ALA A 327 -12.57 44.02 6.84
C ALA A 327 -14.02 44.50 7.01
N LEU A 328 -14.24 45.83 7.04
CA LEU A 328 -15.52 46.42 7.45
C LEU A 328 -16.60 46.40 6.37
N TYR A 329 -16.26 46.87 5.16
CA TYR A 329 -17.21 47.07 4.06
C TYR A 329 -16.84 46.30 2.80
N GLY A 330 -15.60 45.83 2.69
CA GLY A 330 -15.19 45.08 1.52
C GLY A 330 -15.19 43.59 1.71
N SER A 331 -14.79 42.99 0.61
CA SER A 331 -15.18 41.65 0.22
C SER A 331 -14.35 40.57 0.93
N CYS A 332 -13.28 40.87 1.68
CA CYS A 332 -12.20 39.89 1.84
C CYS A 332 -11.59 39.75 3.25
N GLY A 333 -11.12 38.55 3.59
CA GLY A 333 -10.62 38.06 4.88
C GLY A 333 -9.49 38.78 5.62
N GLY A 334 -8.97 38.08 6.64
CA GLY A 334 -7.70 38.42 7.28
C GLY A 334 -6.55 38.53 6.28
N ILE A 335 -6.53 37.65 5.27
CA ILE A 335 -5.65 37.73 4.10
C ILE A 335 -6.49 37.75 2.81
N MET A 336 -6.24 38.73 1.93
CA MET A 336 -6.74 38.75 0.56
C MET A 336 -5.62 38.37 -0.41
N ASN A 337 -5.88 37.42 -1.31
CA ASN A 337 -5.00 37.06 -2.42
C ASN A 337 -5.71 37.28 -3.76
N ASP A 338 -5.51 38.46 -4.36
CA ASP A 338 -6.11 38.85 -5.63
C ASP A 338 -5.13 38.66 -6.79
N GLY A 339 -5.38 37.66 -7.65
CA GLY A 339 -4.53 37.32 -8.80
C GLY A 339 -3.10 36.87 -8.47
N GLY A 340 -2.71 36.83 -7.19
CA GLY A 340 -1.35 36.50 -6.73
C GLY A 340 -1.15 35.05 -6.30
N THR A 341 0.00 34.78 -5.68
CA THR A 341 0.34 33.49 -5.05
C THR A 341 0.45 33.65 -3.54
N LEU A 342 -0.27 32.83 -2.78
CA LEU A 342 -0.23 32.78 -1.33
C LEU A 342 0.15 31.38 -0.84
N THR A 343 1.24 31.30 -0.07
CA THR A 343 1.64 30.09 0.65
C THR A 343 1.52 30.33 2.14
N VAL A 344 0.85 29.44 2.86
CA VAL A 344 0.72 29.46 4.33
C VAL A 344 1.26 28.13 4.88
N SER A 345 2.33 28.18 5.67
CA SER A 345 2.99 26.99 6.21
C SER A 345 3.22 27.10 7.72
N GLY A 346 2.91 26.04 8.48
CA GLY A 346 3.17 26.02 9.93
C GLY A 346 2.56 27.20 10.70
N SER A 347 1.45 27.77 10.21
CA SER A 347 0.95 29.08 10.65
C SER A 347 -0.48 28.98 11.20
N THR A 348 -0.89 30.02 11.94
CA THR A 348 -2.25 30.14 12.49
C THR A 348 -2.96 31.37 11.91
N ILE A 349 -4.16 31.18 11.36
CA ILE A 349 -5.03 32.25 10.89
C ILE A 349 -6.33 32.18 11.68
N SER A 350 -6.54 33.10 12.62
CA SER A 350 -7.65 32.96 13.56
C SER A 350 -8.38 34.23 13.99
N GLY A 351 -9.67 34.09 14.32
CA GLY A 351 -10.46 35.21 14.86
C GLY A 351 -10.63 36.37 13.89
N ASN A 352 -10.42 36.17 12.59
CA ASN A 352 -10.55 37.23 11.59
C ASN A 352 -12.01 37.33 11.13
N THR A 353 -12.44 38.55 10.79
CA THR A 353 -13.83 38.86 10.40
C THR A 353 -13.88 39.61 9.07
N ALA A 354 -14.65 39.11 8.11
CA ALA A 354 -14.82 39.75 6.80
C ALA A 354 -16.18 39.42 6.16
N GLN A 355 -16.47 39.99 4.99
CA GLN A 355 -17.65 39.56 4.22
C GLN A 355 -17.42 38.21 3.52
N PHE A 356 -16.27 37.99 2.88
CA PHE A 356 -15.93 36.71 2.28
C PHE A 356 -14.56 36.21 2.76
N GLY A 357 -14.49 34.90 3.05
CA GLY A 357 -13.26 34.24 3.44
C GLY A 357 -12.70 34.77 4.74
N GLY A 358 -13.35 34.54 5.90
CA GLY A 358 -13.04 35.25 7.15
C GLY A 358 -11.55 35.24 7.50
N GLY A 359 -10.90 34.07 7.37
CA GLY A 359 -9.45 33.95 7.44
C GLY A 359 -8.76 34.34 6.13
N ILE A 360 -9.12 33.68 5.03
CA ILE A 360 -8.49 33.88 3.71
C ILE A 360 -9.55 34.00 2.62
N TYR A 361 -9.41 34.98 1.73
CA TYR A 361 -10.08 34.96 0.43
C TYR A 361 -9.04 34.86 -0.70
N ASN A 362 -9.16 33.80 -1.50
CA ASN A 362 -8.28 33.49 -2.63
C ASN A 362 -8.99 33.68 -3.97
N MET A 363 -8.43 34.56 -4.81
CA MET A 363 -8.74 34.71 -6.24
C MET A 363 -7.52 34.40 -7.13
N GLY A 364 -6.45 33.85 -6.55
CA GLY A 364 -5.23 33.42 -7.25
C GLY A 364 -4.86 31.98 -6.91
N THR A 365 -3.58 31.72 -6.60
CA THR A 365 -3.14 30.39 -6.12
C THR A 365 -2.93 30.40 -4.61
N LEU A 366 -3.56 29.46 -3.91
CA LEU A 366 -3.41 29.27 -2.46
C LEU A 366 -2.85 27.87 -2.16
N THR A 367 -1.79 27.80 -1.35
CA THR A 367 -1.31 26.56 -0.72
C THR A 367 -1.29 26.73 0.79
N VAL A 368 -1.96 25.83 1.51
CA VAL A 368 -1.96 25.77 2.98
C VAL A 368 -1.40 24.43 3.42
N SER A 369 -0.34 24.44 4.23
CA SER A 369 0.31 23.21 4.72
C SER A 369 0.66 23.30 6.21
N GLY A 370 0.43 22.22 6.97
CA GLY A 370 0.81 22.17 8.39
C GLY A 370 0.21 23.31 9.23
N SER A 371 -0.94 23.87 8.84
CA SER A 371 -1.45 25.14 9.36
C SER A 371 -2.84 25.01 9.97
N THR A 372 -3.21 25.98 10.81
CA THR A 372 -4.53 26.04 11.46
C THR A 372 -5.29 27.29 11.03
N ILE A 373 -6.51 27.11 10.53
CA ILE A 373 -7.44 28.19 10.18
C ILE A 373 -8.68 28.04 11.07
N SER A 374 -8.84 28.94 12.05
CA SER A 374 -9.84 28.74 13.10
C SER A 374 -10.54 29.98 13.63
N ASP A 375 -11.75 29.82 14.14
CA ASP A 375 -12.53 30.89 14.78
C ASP A 375 -12.75 32.13 13.88
N ASN A 376 -12.65 31.97 12.56
CA ASN A 376 -12.87 33.06 11.63
C ASN A 376 -14.36 33.16 11.27
N THR A 377 -14.83 34.37 10.97
CA THR A 377 -16.24 34.65 10.68
C THR A 377 -16.38 35.38 9.35
N ALA A 378 -17.26 34.88 8.48
CA ALA A 378 -17.63 35.58 7.25
C ALA A 378 -19.08 35.34 6.81
N SER A 379 -19.52 36.00 5.73
CA SER A 379 -20.78 35.67 5.08
C SER A 379 -20.66 34.38 4.25
N TYR A 380 -19.55 34.21 3.52
CA TYR A 380 -19.25 33.00 2.75
C TYR A 380 -17.81 32.57 3.02
N GLY A 381 -17.60 31.29 3.33
CA GLY A 381 -16.28 30.78 3.66
C GLY A 381 -15.80 31.33 5.00
N GLY A 382 -16.36 30.83 6.10
CA GLY A 382 -16.01 31.34 7.44
C GLY A 382 -14.49 31.32 7.67
N GLY A 383 -13.84 30.21 7.32
CA GLY A 383 -12.39 30.10 7.30
C GLY A 383 -11.81 30.60 5.98
N ILE A 384 -12.16 29.93 4.87
CA ILE A 384 -11.59 30.21 3.55
C ILE A 384 -12.69 30.39 2.51
N ARG A 385 -12.57 31.42 1.68
CA ARG A 385 -13.24 31.46 0.38
C ARG A 385 -12.22 31.27 -0.73
N ASN A 386 -12.52 30.40 -1.69
CA ASN A 386 -11.70 30.12 -2.84
C ASN A 386 -12.50 30.32 -4.13
N ASP A 387 -12.04 31.23 -4.98
CA ASP A 387 -12.61 31.49 -6.32
C ASP A 387 -11.64 31.06 -7.45
N ALA A 388 -10.53 30.39 -7.10
CA ALA A 388 -9.46 29.97 -8.01
C ALA A 388 -8.84 28.62 -7.59
N THR A 389 -7.51 28.47 -7.55
CA THR A 389 -6.86 27.19 -7.21
C THR A 389 -6.44 27.18 -5.74
N MET A 390 -6.81 26.12 -5.02
CA MET A 390 -6.44 25.92 -3.62
C MET A 390 -6.01 24.48 -3.33
N ILE A 391 -4.93 24.35 -2.57
CA ILE A 391 -4.47 23.09 -1.97
C ILE A 391 -4.39 23.28 -0.45
N VAL A 392 -4.99 22.36 0.30
CA VAL A 392 -4.90 22.28 1.75
C VAL A 392 -4.37 20.89 2.12
N SER A 393 -3.20 20.82 2.76
CA SER A 393 -2.59 19.56 3.20
C SER A 393 -2.15 19.61 4.66
N ASP A 394 -2.20 18.49 5.37
CA ASP A 394 -1.70 18.36 6.75
C ASP A 394 -2.21 19.48 7.69
N SER A 395 -3.42 19.96 7.47
CA SER A 395 -3.91 21.22 8.07
C SER A 395 -5.24 21.03 8.78
N VAL A 396 -5.59 22.03 9.61
CA VAL A 396 -6.85 22.05 10.38
C VAL A 396 -7.66 23.29 10.00
N VAL A 397 -8.89 23.09 9.53
CA VAL A 397 -9.89 24.15 9.33
C VAL A 397 -11.01 23.93 10.33
N SER A 398 -11.08 24.74 11.39
CA SER A 398 -11.99 24.44 12.51
C SER A 398 -12.67 25.63 13.17
N SER A 399 -13.86 25.41 13.74
CA SER A 399 -14.60 26.43 14.51
C SER A 399 -14.90 27.72 13.73
N ASN A 400 -14.86 27.68 12.40
CA ASN A 400 -15.17 28.84 11.59
C ASN A 400 -16.68 28.96 11.36
N THR A 401 -17.17 30.19 11.20
CA THR A 401 -18.60 30.50 11.08
C THR A 401 -18.90 31.26 9.79
N ALA A 402 -19.85 30.76 9.00
CA ALA A 402 -20.42 31.45 7.85
C ALA A 402 -21.88 31.86 8.11
N LEU A 403 -22.23 33.11 7.80
CA LEU A 403 -23.61 33.62 7.85
C LEU A 403 -24.48 33.13 6.68
N TYR A 404 -23.86 32.58 5.63
CA TYR A 404 -24.54 31.86 4.56
C TYR A 404 -23.93 30.47 4.40
N ASP A 405 -22.95 30.33 3.52
CA ASP A 405 -22.47 29.04 3.05
C ASP A 405 -20.98 28.82 3.30
N GLY A 406 -20.58 27.56 3.49
CA GLY A 406 -19.19 27.18 3.65
C GLY A 406 -18.64 27.62 5.00
N GLY A 407 -19.09 27.00 6.10
CA GLY A 407 -18.66 27.38 7.45
C GLY A 407 -17.14 27.33 7.59
N GLY A 408 -16.53 26.23 7.13
CA GLY A 408 -15.08 26.11 7.01
C GLY A 408 -14.59 26.73 5.70
N ILE A 409 -15.05 26.17 4.58
CA ILE A 409 -14.56 26.50 3.24
C ILE A 409 -15.72 26.73 2.28
N PHE A 410 -15.67 27.81 1.52
CA PHE A 410 -16.53 28.07 0.37
C PHE A 410 -15.69 28.07 -0.92
N ASN A 411 -15.95 27.12 -1.82
CA ASN A 411 -15.30 27.04 -3.13
C ASN A 411 -16.29 27.48 -4.21
N SER A 412 -15.93 28.53 -4.96
CA SER A 412 -16.76 29.20 -5.98
C SER A 412 -16.12 29.03 -7.34
N TYR A 413 -16.58 28.07 -8.15
CA TYR A 413 -16.01 27.76 -9.47
C TYR A 413 -14.51 27.37 -9.48
N GLY A 414 -13.87 27.30 -8.31
CA GLY A 414 -12.45 27.02 -8.14
C GLY A 414 -12.12 25.52 -8.16
N ALA A 415 -10.82 25.22 -8.23
CA ALA A 415 -10.29 23.88 -8.04
C ALA A 415 -9.73 23.73 -6.62
N MET A 416 -10.29 22.79 -5.86
CA MET A 416 -9.95 22.57 -4.46
C MET A 416 -9.49 21.13 -4.23
N THR A 417 -8.29 20.99 -3.65
CA THR A 417 -7.76 19.72 -3.15
C THR A 417 -7.52 19.81 -1.65
N VAL A 418 -8.05 18.84 -0.90
CA VAL A 418 -7.85 18.69 0.55
C VAL A 418 -7.27 17.30 0.81
N SER A 419 -6.08 17.23 1.39
CA SER A 419 -5.43 15.94 1.73
C SER A 419 -4.94 15.91 3.17
N ASP A 420 -5.02 14.75 3.80
CA ASP A 420 -4.45 14.49 5.14
C ASP A 420 -4.81 15.58 6.18
N SER A 421 -6.01 16.14 6.06
CA SER A 421 -6.44 17.34 6.79
C SER A 421 -7.70 17.09 7.61
N THR A 422 -7.94 17.97 8.58
CA THR A 422 -9.14 17.92 9.43
C THR A 422 -9.99 19.16 9.22
N ILE A 423 -11.26 18.97 8.84
CA ILE A 423 -12.26 20.03 8.75
C ILE A 423 -13.31 19.77 9.82
N SER A 424 -13.33 20.58 10.88
CA SER A 424 -14.11 20.25 12.07
C SER A 424 -14.83 21.39 12.75
N SER A 425 -16.00 21.11 13.33
CA SER A 425 -16.74 22.07 14.15
C SER A 425 -17.04 23.41 13.47
N ASN A 426 -17.08 23.44 12.14
CA ASN A 426 -17.44 24.63 11.40
C ASN A 426 -18.97 24.73 11.26
N ASN A 427 -19.47 25.97 11.21
CA ASN A 427 -20.89 26.25 11.26
C ASN A 427 -21.32 27.17 10.11
N ALA A 428 -22.33 26.75 9.33
CA ALA A 428 -22.95 27.55 8.28
C ALA A 428 -24.44 27.75 8.58
N GLN A 429 -24.93 28.98 8.48
CA GLN A 429 -26.37 29.24 8.61
C GLN A 429 -27.20 28.70 7.46
N TYR A 430 -26.58 28.33 6.33
CA TYR A 430 -27.29 27.75 5.19
C TYR A 430 -26.74 26.40 4.78
N ASN A 431 -25.68 26.36 3.98
CA ASN A 431 -25.22 25.11 3.38
C ASN A 431 -23.72 24.87 3.57
N GLY A 432 -23.31 23.60 3.60
CA GLY A 432 -21.90 23.22 3.64
C GLY A 432 -21.23 23.66 4.94
N GLY A 433 -21.60 23.05 6.07
CA GLY A 433 -21.06 23.42 7.37
C GLY A 433 -19.52 23.34 7.39
N GLY A 434 -18.97 22.24 6.87
CA GLY A 434 -17.55 22.10 6.61
C GLY A 434 -17.14 22.76 5.29
N ILE A 435 -17.69 22.27 4.18
CA ILE A 435 -17.34 22.66 2.81
C ILE A 435 -18.60 22.95 2.00
N PHE A 436 -18.61 24.07 1.30
CA PHE A 436 -19.56 24.34 0.22
C PHE A 436 -18.81 24.43 -1.12
N ASN A 437 -19.14 23.56 -2.07
CA ASN A 437 -18.55 23.52 -3.41
C ASN A 437 -19.58 23.96 -4.47
N SER A 438 -19.56 25.25 -4.83
CA SER A 438 -20.43 25.83 -5.85
C SER A 438 -19.78 25.70 -7.22
N TYR A 439 -20.27 24.78 -8.04
CA TYR A 439 -19.86 24.58 -9.44
C TYR A 439 -18.36 24.39 -9.70
N GLY A 440 -17.53 24.23 -8.66
CA GLY A 440 -16.10 23.96 -8.73
C GLY A 440 -15.77 22.47 -8.68
N THR A 441 -14.48 22.14 -8.63
CA THR A 441 -14.01 20.77 -8.38
C THR A 441 -13.53 20.60 -6.95
N LEU A 442 -13.88 19.47 -6.35
CA LEU A 442 -13.47 19.09 -5.00
C LEU A 442 -12.85 17.70 -5.03
N SER A 443 -11.60 17.60 -4.57
CA SER A 443 -10.94 16.33 -4.24
C SER A 443 -10.58 16.29 -2.76
N VAL A 444 -11.05 15.26 -2.04
CA VAL A 444 -10.72 15.04 -0.63
C VAL A 444 -10.16 13.64 -0.45
N SER A 445 -8.95 13.54 0.12
CA SER A 445 -8.30 12.25 0.40
C SER A 445 -7.64 12.20 1.78
N GLY A 446 -7.58 11.02 2.41
CA GLY A 446 -6.87 10.84 3.70
C GLY A 446 -7.38 11.71 4.84
N SER A 447 -8.56 12.31 4.72
CA SER A 447 -8.98 13.45 5.55
C SER A 447 -10.15 13.11 6.49
N THR A 448 -10.36 13.96 7.49
CA THR A 448 -11.48 13.83 8.44
C THR A 448 -12.34 15.08 8.42
N ILE A 449 -13.64 14.91 8.11
CA ILE A 449 -14.65 15.97 8.15
C ILE A 449 -15.59 15.65 9.30
N THR A 450 -15.54 16.39 10.40
CA THR A 450 -16.22 15.98 11.64
C THR A 450 -16.92 17.08 12.42
N GLY A 451 -18.14 16.81 12.89
CA GLY A 451 -18.86 17.73 13.77
C GLY A 451 -19.23 19.06 13.13
N ASN A 452 -19.32 19.12 11.80
CA ASN A 452 -19.69 20.33 11.09
C ASN A 452 -21.22 20.46 10.99
N ILE A 453 -21.71 21.70 11.05
CA ILE A 453 -23.14 22.00 11.15
C ILE A 453 -23.53 22.95 10.03
N ALA A 454 -24.58 22.60 9.30
CA ALA A 454 -25.30 23.49 8.40
C ALA A 454 -26.76 23.56 8.85
N GLN A 455 -27.42 24.71 8.74
CA GLN A 455 -28.85 24.76 9.08
C GLN A 455 -29.70 24.04 8.03
N TYR A 456 -29.38 24.14 6.74
CA TYR A 456 -30.18 23.57 5.67
C TYR A 456 -29.54 22.32 5.06
N ASN A 457 -28.44 22.45 4.32
CA ASN A 457 -27.98 21.35 3.47
C ASN A 457 -26.49 21.04 3.66
N GLY A 458 -26.16 19.75 3.80
CA GLY A 458 -24.77 19.28 3.79
C GLY A 458 -23.99 19.73 5.02
N GLY A 459 -24.18 19.05 6.15
CA GLY A 459 -23.50 19.43 7.39
C GLY A 459 -21.98 19.37 7.24
N GLY A 460 -21.48 18.30 6.62
CA GLY A 460 -20.09 18.17 6.20
C GLY A 460 -19.80 18.89 4.89
N ILE A 461 -20.43 18.45 3.81
CA ILE A 461 -20.19 18.93 2.44
C ILE A 461 -21.51 19.24 1.74
N PHE A 462 -21.60 20.38 1.09
CA PHE A 462 -22.56 20.64 0.03
C PHE A 462 -21.82 20.74 -1.31
N THR A 463 -22.35 20.12 -2.37
CA THR A 463 -21.70 20.17 -3.69
C THR A 463 -22.67 20.28 -4.86
N GLU A 464 -22.27 21.11 -5.83
CA GLU A 464 -22.92 21.37 -7.13
C GLU A 464 -22.02 21.04 -8.34
N GLY A 465 -20.78 20.59 -8.07
CA GLY A 465 -19.76 20.34 -9.09
C GLY A 465 -19.13 18.95 -8.95
N GLY A 466 -18.08 18.71 -9.74
CA GLY A 466 -17.36 17.43 -9.72
C GLY A 466 -16.69 17.20 -8.36
N THR A 467 -17.03 16.08 -7.71
CA THR A 467 -16.55 15.76 -6.35
C THR A 467 -15.97 14.36 -6.33
N ASP A 468 -14.75 14.22 -5.81
CA ASP A 468 -14.06 12.95 -5.62
C ASP A 468 -13.60 12.83 -4.16
N LEU A 469 -14.11 11.83 -3.47
CA LEU A 469 -13.83 11.57 -2.06
C LEU A 469 -13.21 10.17 -1.95
N SER A 470 -12.05 10.07 -1.31
CA SER A 470 -11.39 8.78 -1.08
C SER A 470 -10.73 8.68 0.29
N ASP A 471 -10.65 7.48 0.84
CA ASP A 471 -9.82 7.15 2.02
C ASP A 471 -10.00 8.12 3.21
N SER A 472 -11.24 8.56 3.44
CA SER A 472 -11.58 9.66 4.36
C SER A 472 -12.76 9.29 5.26
N ASN A 473 -13.01 10.12 6.28
CA ASN A 473 -14.10 9.92 7.23
C ASN A 473 -14.99 11.16 7.30
N ILE A 474 -16.31 10.99 7.21
CA ILE A 474 -17.29 12.06 7.51
C ILE A 474 -18.15 11.65 8.69
N ARG A 475 -18.02 12.39 9.80
CA ARG A 475 -18.56 11.98 11.10
C ARG A 475 -19.33 13.08 11.81
N GLY A 476 -20.38 12.71 12.54
CA GLY A 476 -21.04 13.62 13.48
C GLY A 476 -21.54 14.94 12.87
N SER A 477 -21.70 15.00 11.55
CA SER A 477 -22.11 16.23 10.86
C SER A 477 -23.63 16.34 10.84
N ILE A 478 -24.14 17.57 10.93
CA ILE A 478 -25.56 17.85 11.17
C ILE A 478 -26.09 18.84 10.13
N ALA A 479 -27.22 18.52 9.50
CA ALA A 479 -27.99 19.43 8.63
C ALA A 479 -29.48 19.09 8.64
N ASP A 480 -30.33 19.88 7.97
CA ASP A 480 -31.71 19.48 7.71
C ASP A 480 -31.77 18.39 6.62
N LEU A 481 -31.02 18.55 5.53
CA LEU A 481 -30.89 17.60 4.43
C LEU A 481 -29.42 17.21 4.24
N GLY A 482 -29.12 15.90 4.21
CA GLY A 482 -27.76 15.42 3.99
C GLY A 482 -26.84 15.75 5.17
N GLY A 483 -26.97 15.02 6.27
CA GLY A 483 -26.20 15.31 7.49
C GLY A 483 -24.68 15.35 7.24
N ALA A 484 -24.18 14.41 6.43
CA ALA A 484 -22.81 14.47 5.92
C ALA A 484 -22.72 15.25 4.60
N ILE A 485 -23.41 14.80 3.55
CA ILE A 485 -23.27 15.33 2.19
C ILE A 485 -24.63 15.67 1.59
N TYR A 486 -24.72 16.86 0.99
CA TYR A 486 -25.78 17.20 0.04
C TYR A 486 -25.19 17.32 -1.37
N VAL A 487 -25.68 16.50 -2.30
CA VAL A 487 -25.31 16.54 -3.71
C VAL A 487 -26.47 17.15 -4.48
N LYS A 488 -26.30 18.38 -4.97
CA LYS A 488 -27.36 19.04 -5.74
C LYS A 488 -27.43 18.52 -7.17
N ASP A 489 -26.27 18.56 -7.84
CA ASP A 489 -26.04 18.20 -9.24
C ASP A 489 -24.59 17.69 -9.39
N GLY A 490 -24.21 17.26 -10.60
CA GLY A 490 -22.84 16.85 -10.93
C GLY A 490 -22.53 15.38 -10.61
N THR A 491 -21.25 15.01 -10.75
CA THR A 491 -20.76 13.66 -10.45
C THR A 491 -20.04 13.64 -9.12
N THR A 492 -20.43 12.73 -8.23
CA THR A 492 -19.76 12.49 -6.94
C THR A 492 -19.29 11.05 -6.86
N THR A 493 -17.97 10.85 -6.74
CA THR A 493 -17.35 9.54 -6.52
C THR A 493 -16.90 9.42 -5.07
N ILE A 494 -17.20 8.29 -4.46
CA ILE A 494 -16.95 7.98 -3.05
C ILE A 494 -16.29 6.60 -2.99
N THR A 495 -15.03 6.52 -2.58
CA THR A 495 -14.30 5.24 -2.48
C THR A 495 -13.66 5.08 -1.12
N ASN A 496 -13.93 3.98 -0.41
CA ASN A 496 -13.31 3.72 0.90
C ASN A 496 -13.57 4.85 1.92
N LEU A 497 -14.84 5.26 2.06
CA LEU A 497 -15.27 6.24 3.07
C LEU A 497 -15.96 5.57 4.26
N LEU A 498 -15.84 6.22 5.42
CA LEU A 498 -16.72 5.97 6.56
C LEU A 498 -17.66 7.17 6.79
N PHE A 499 -18.96 6.92 6.68
CA PHE A 499 -20.02 7.83 7.11
C PHE A 499 -20.58 7.37 8.45
N GLN A 500 -20.26 8.09 9.52
CA GLN A 500 -20.61 7.67 10.87
C GLN A 500 -21.28 8.76 11.71
N ASP A 501 -22.37 8.41 12.40
CA ASP A 501 -23.03 9.27 13.39
C ASP A 501 -23.53 10.62 12.80
N ASN A 502 -23.79 10.68 11.48
CA ASN A 502 -24.30 11.89 10.85
C ASN A 502 -25.82 12.00 11.00
N VAL A 503 -26.31 13.22 11.13
CA VAL A 503 -27.69 13.52 11.50
C VAL A 503 -28.31 14.47 10.49
N ALA A 504 -29.44 14.06 9.92
CA ALA A 504 -30.34 14.93 9.16
C ALA A 504 -31.62 15.17 9.96
N ASN A 505 -31.99 16.43 10.19
CA ASN A 505 -33.27 16.74 10.86
C ASN A 505 -34.48 16.40 9.98
N THR A 506 -34.29 16.19 8.67
CA THR A 506 -35.38 15.81 7.76
C THR A 506 -35.04 14.50 7.03
N VAL A 507 -34.07 14.50 6.12
CA VAL A 507 -33.83 13.35 5.23
C VAL A 507 -32.35 13.22 4.83
N GLY A 508 -31.92 11.98 4.59
CA GLY A 508 -30.55 11.66 4.16
C GLY A 508 -29.55 11.86 5.29
N GLY A 509 -29.55 10.97 6.29
CA GLY A 509 -28.73 11.14 7.49
C GLY A 509 -27.24 11.23 7.17
N ALA A 510 -26.75 10.43 6.23
CA ALA A 510 -25.44 10.65 5.61
C ALA A 510 -25.57 11.50 4.34
N ILE A 511 -26.24 10.99 3.30
CA ILE A 511 -26.22 11.61 1.97
C ILE A 511 -27.63 11.94 1.50
N TYR A 512 -27.82 13.16 1.01
CA TYR A 512 -28.96 13.57 0.21
C TYR A 512 -28.52 13.86 -1.23
N ASN A 513 -29.11 13.19 -2.21
CA ASN A 513 -28.83 13.40 -3.63
C ASN A 513 -30.07 13.98 -4.34
N SER A 514 -30.01 15.21 -4.85
CA SER A 514 -31.16 15.92 -5.44
C SER A 514 -31.19 16.01 -6.96
N GLY A 515 -30.24 15.35 -7.63
CA GLY A 515 -30.03 15.50 -9.08
C GLY A 515 -28.65 15.09 -9.58
N GLY A 516 -27.74 14.67 -8.70
CA GLY A 516 -26.42 14.20 -9.05
C GLY A 516 -26.36 12.72 -9.47
N THR A 517 -25.21 12.36 -10.04
CA THR A 517 -24.78 10.97 -10.22
C THR A 517 -23.77 10.63 -9.13
N VAL A 518 -24.16 9.81 -8.17
CA VAL A 518 -23.34 9.39 -7.03
C VAL A 518 -22.93 7.93 -7.20
N THR A 519 -21.64 7.64 -7.06
CA THR A 519 -21.11 6.27 -7.00
C THR A 519 -20.34 6.09 -5.71
N ALA A 520 -20.72 5.09 -4.92
CA ALA A 520 -20.05 4.71 -3.67
C ALA A 520 -19.56 3.27 -3.76
N SER A 521 -18.26 3.05 -3.55
CA SER A 521 -17.66 1.71 -3.48
C SER A 521 -16.81 1.57 -2.21
N ASP A 522 -16.69 0.35 -1.70
CA ASP A 522 -15.90 0.03 -0.50
C ASP A 522 -16.24 0.91 0.71
N THR A 523 -17.50 1.36 0.81
CA THR A 523 -17.90 2.43 1.73
C THR A 523 -18.73 1.88 2.88
N HIS A 524 -18.58 2.46 4.07
CA HIS A 524 -19.31 2.08 5.26
C HIS A 524 -20.24 3.19 5.74
N PHE A 525 -21.55 2.93 5.71
CA PHE A 525 -22.59 3.79 6.27
C PHE A 525 -23.04 3.23 7.61
N TYR A 526 -22.58 3.85 8.70
CA TYR A 526 -22.76 3.35 10.06
C TYR A 526 -23.48 4.35 10.96
N ASN A 527 -24.58 3.92 11.61
CA ASN A 527 -25.24 4.69 12.66
C ASN A 527 -25.63 6.14 12.26
N ASN A 528 -26.05 6.35 11.01
CA ASN A 528 -26.56 7.63 10.56
C ASN A 528 -28.07 7.72 10.81
N PHE A 529 -28.55 8.93 11.06
CA PHE A 529 -29.93 9.18 11.46
C PHE A 529 -30.60 10.25 10.61
N ALA A 530 -31.84 10.00 10.20
CA ALA A 530 -32.74 11.02 9.63
C ALA A 530 -34.11 10.97 10.29
N GLU A 531 -34.76 12.11 10.55
CA GLU A 531 -36.10 12.08 11.17
C GLU A 531 -37.15 11.40 10.27
N ASN A 532 -37.21 11.77 8.98
CA ASN A 532 -38.26 11.33 8.08
C ASN A 532 -37.84 10.17 7.18
N GLY A 533 -36.71 10.28 6.46
CA GLY A 533 -36.41 9.35 5.37
C GLY A 533 -34.93 9.17 5.07
N GLY A 534 -34.51 7.94 4.77
CA GLY A 534 -33.15 7.65 4.31
C GLY A 534 -32.13 7.85 5.42
N GLY A 535 -32.09 6.95 6.40
CA GLY A 535 -31.21 7.10 7.56
C GLY A 535 -29.73 7.18 7.17
N ALA A 536 -29.32 6.44 6.14
CA ALA A 536 -28.06 6.68 5.45
C ALA A 536 -28.26 7.58 4.22
N ILE A 537 -29.09 7.16 3.27
CA ILE A 537 -29.12 7.76 1.93
C ILE A 537 -30.54 8.14 1.54
N TYR A 538 -30.70 9.35 1.02
CA TYR A 538 -31.92 9.80 0.35
C TYR A 538 -31.61 10.16 -1.10
N ASN A 539 -32.13 9.39 -2.04
CA ASN A 539 -32.00 9.66 -3.47
C ASN A 539 -33.29 10.30 -3.99
N ASP A 540 -33.24 11.60 -4.26
CA ASP A 540 -34.37 12.42 -4.68
C ASP A 540 -34.39 12.61 -6.20
N GLY A 541 -35.30 11.91 -6.87
CA GLY A 541 -35.58 12.05 -8.30
C GLY A 541 -36.82 12.91 -8.60
N MET A 542 -37.32 13.70 -7.64
CA MET A 542 -38.62 14.36 -7.76
C MET A 542 -38.63 15.49 -8.79
N HIS A 543 -37.56 16.28 -8.82
CA HIS A 543 -37.47 17.50 -9.64
C HIS A 543 -36.45 17.39 -10.78
N GLN A 544 -35.54 16.41 -10.70
CA GLN A 544 -34.50 16.11 -11.68
C GLN A 544 -34.15 14.62 -11.60
N ASN A 545 -33.49 14.07 -12.63
CA ASN A 545 -33.01 12.68 -12.56
C ASN A 545 -31.86 12.57 -11.56
N SER A 546 -31.94 11.61 -10.66
CA SER A 546 -30.88 11.30 -9.71
C SER A 546 -30.46 9.85 -9.84
N VAL A 547 -29.15 9.60 -9.77
CA VAL A 547 -28.58 8.26 -9.87
C VAL A 547 -27.69 8.01 -8.67
N PHE A 548 -27.93 6.90 -7.98
CA PHE A 548 -27.08 6.43 -6.89
C PHE A 548 -26.68 4.98 -7.13
N THR A 549 -25.38 4.72 -7.20
CA THR A 549 -24.81 3.37 -7.32
C THR A 549 -23.96 3.05 -6.10
N ILE A 550 -24.18 1.88 -5.51
CA ILE A 550 -23.48 1.39 -4.33
C ILE A 550 -22.96 -0.02 -4.64
N THR A 551 -21.67 -0.25 -4.47
CA THR A 551 -21.05 -1.57 -4.58
C THR A 551 -20.11 -1.85 -3.42
N ASP A 552 -19.88 -3.13 -3.09
CA ASP A 552 -18.82 -3.56 -2.18
C ASP A 552 -18.85 -2.85 -0.82
N SER A 553 -20.05 -2.51 -0.34
CA SER A 553 -20.23 -1.57 0.77
C SER A 553 -20.96 -2.21 1.93
N THR A 554 -20.85 -1.60 3.11
CA THR A 554 -21.59 -2.00 4.30
C THR A 554 -22.55 -0.89 4.71
N ILE A 555 -23.82 -1.23 4.95
CA ILE A 555 -24.84 -0.29 5.42
C ILE A 555 -25.52 -0.88 6.66
N ASN A 556 -25.22 -0.37 7.83
CA ASN A 556 -25.77 -0.91 9.07
C ASN A 556 -26.03 0.11 10.18
N GLN A 557 -27.00 -0.23 11.04
CA GLN A 557 -27.41 0.58 12.20
C GLN A 557 -27.92 1.98 11.85
N ASN A 558 -28.27 2.24 10.59
CA ASN A 558 -28.86 3.52 10.21
C ASN A 558 -30.36 3.53 10.56
N SER A 559 -30.89 4.71 10.88
CA SER A 559 -32.27 4.84 11.36
C SER A 559 -33.02 6.00 10.73
N ALA A 560 -34.28 5.78 10.34
CA ALA A 560 -35.19 6.83 9.89
C ALA A 560 -36.69 6.54 10.07
N GLY A 561 -37.55 7.51 9.75
CA GLY A 561 -38.99 7.32 9.62
C GLY A 561 -39.35 6.23 8.59
N MET A 562 -38.82 6.37 7.37
CA MET A 562 -38.98 5.47 6.23
C MET A 562 -37.61 5.24 5.58
N GLY A 563 -37.31 4.03 5.10
CA GLY A 563 -36.00 3.80 4.48
C GLY A 563 -34.89 3.92 5.52
N GLY A 564 -34.86 2.99 6.49
CA GLY A 564 -33.92 3.01 7.61
C GLY A 564 -32.47 3.15 7.13
N ALA A 565 -32.11 2.43 6.07
CA ALA A 565 -30.91 2.71 5.29
C ALA A 565 -31.17 3.71 4.15
N ILE A 566 -32.03 3.37 3.20
CA ILE A 566 -32.16 4.10 1.93
C ILE A 566 -33.61 4.49 1.66
N TYR A 567 -33.81 5.73 1.23
CA TYR A 567 -35.05 6.19 0.61
C TYR A 567 -34.77 6.55 -0.85
N ASN A 568 -35.53 5.96 -1.77
CA ASN A 568 -35.45 6.26 -3.20
C ASN A 568 -36.77 6.87 -3.69
N LEU A 569 -36.70 8.11 -4.16
CA LEU A 569 -37.82 8.87 -4.66
C LEU A 569 -37.72 9.01 -6.18
N GLY A 570 -38.73 8.57 -6.92
CA GLY A 570 -38.93 8.94 -8.31
C GLY A 570 -39.73 10.22 -8.45
N GLY A 571 -39.78 10.77 -9.67
CA GLY A 571 -40.44 12.04 -9.93
C GLY A 571 -41.80 11.93 -10.58
N HIS A 572 -42.70 12.81 -10.14
CA HIS A 572 -43.80 13.27 -10.96
C HIS A 572 -43.24 14.01 -12.19
N TYR A 573 -43.93 13.95 -13.34
CA TYR A 573 -43.56 14.63 -14.60
C TYR A 573 -42.39 14.03 -15.42
N GLY A 574 -41.96 12.79 -15.14
CA GLY A 574 -41.06 12.03 -16.03
C GLY A 574 -39.58 12.01 -15.64
N PHE A 575 -39.24 12.51 -14.44
CA PHE A 575 -37.93 12.32 -13.82
C PHE A 575 -37.87 11.00 -13.03
N THR A 576 -36.68 10.42 -12.94
CA THR A 576 -36.47 9.14 -12.25
C THR A 576 -35.34 9.23 -11.22
N GLY A 577 -35.64 8.76 -10.01
CA GLY A 577 -34.63 8.38 -9.01
C GLY A 577 -34.22 6.93 -9.25
N THR A 578 -32.97 6.72 -9.65
CA THR A 578 -32.40 5.41 -9.97
C THR A 578 -31.42 4.99 -8.89
N LEU A 579 -31.70 3.85 -8.25
CA LEU A 579 -30.82 3.21 -7.27
C LEU A 579 -30.26 1.91 -7.84
N THR A 580 -28.95 1.72 -7.70
CA THR A 580 -28.28 0.43 -7.90
C THR A 580 -27.52 0.08 -6.62
N LEU A 581 -27.79 -1.09 -6.04
CA LEU A 581 -27.16 -1.59 -4.82
C LEU A 581 -26.73 -3.03 -5.05
N ASN A 582 -25.42 -3.28 -5.13
CA ASN A 582 -24.88 -4.61 -5.42
C ASN A 582 -23.74 -5.01 -4.49
N ASN A 583 -23.49 -6.31 -4.35
CA ASN A 583 -22.33 -6.88 -3.65
C ASN A 583 -22.09 -6.29 -2.24
N SER A 584 -23.16 -5.94 -1.53
CA SER A 584 -23.08 -5.18 -0.28
C SER A 584 -23.70 -5.94 0.91
N ASP A 585 -23.24 -5.62 2.11
CA ASP A 585 -23.76 -6.11 3.38
C ASP A 585 -24.72 -5.08 4.00
N ILE A 586 -26.00 -5.44 4.15
CA ILE A 586 -27.03 -4.54 4.70
C ILE A 586 -27.72 -5.20 5.89
N TYR A 587 -27.47 -4.67 7.09
CA TYR A 587 -28.02 -5.26 8.30
C TYR A 587 -28.34 -4.27 9.42
N ASP A 588 -29.27 -4.65 10.29
CA ASP A 588 -29.64 -3.91 11.50
C ASP A 588 -30.03 -2.44 11.27
N ASN A 589 -30.55 -2.10 10.07
CA ASN A 589 -31.10 -0.77 9.82
C ASN A 589 -32.57 -0.71 10.28
N VAL A 590 -32.96 0.45 10.82
CA VAL A 590 -34.22 0.64 11.53
C VAL A 590 -35.08 1.70 10.84
N ALA A 591 -36.28 1.32 10.45
CA ALA A 591 -37.35 2.21 9.99
C ALA A 591 -38.52 2.13 10.98
N SER A 592 -39.04 3.28 11.43
CA SER A 592 -40.22 3.30 12.31
C SER A 592 -41.52 2.97 11.57
N ASN A 593 -41.60 3.24 10.26
CA ASN A 593 -42.75 2.92 9.42
C ASN A 593 -42.51 1.72 8.49
N ASN A 594 -41.75 1.90 7.41
CA ASN A 594 -41.54 0.87 6.37
C ASN A 594 -40.15 1.03 5.72
N GLY A 595 -39.62 -0.05 5.16
CA GLY A 595 -38.38 -0.03 4.40
C GLY A 595 -37.17 -0.02 5.32
N GLY A 596 -36.95 -1.06 6.13
CA GLY A 596 -35.74 -1.14 6.96
C GLY A 596 -34.45 -0.94 6.14
N VAL A 597 -34.41 -1.53 4.94
CA VAL A 597 -33.34 -1.32 3.95
C VAL A 597 -33.71 -0.23 2.95
N LEU A 598 -34.82 -0.41 2.25
CA LEU A 598 -35.21 0.47 1.15
C LEU A 598 -36.70 0.82 1.25
N TYR A 599 -36.98 2.12 1.24
CA TYR A 599 -38.29 2.63 0.90
C TYR A 599 -38.25 3.24 -0.50
N ASN A 600 -39.00 2.67 -1.44
CA ASN A 600 -39.09 3.14 -2.82
C ASN A 600 -40.46 3.77 -3.09
N TYR A 601 -40.46 5.03 -3.54
CA TYR A 601 -41.67 5.75 -3.94
C TYR A 601 -41.50 6.32 -5.33
N GLU A 602 -42.19 5.73 -6.31
CA GLU A 602 -42.15 6.06 -7.75
C GLU A 602 -40.78 5.87 -8.44
N GLY A 603 -39.74 5.51 -7.70
CA GLY A 603 -38.38 5.32 -8.20
C GLY A 603 -38.15 3.96 -8.88
N MET A 604 -36.95 3.82 -9.45
CA MET A 604 -36.44 2.57 -10.02
C MET A 604 -35.25 2.08 -9.19
N ALA A 605 -35.30 0.86 -8.70
CA ALA A 605 -34.22 0.28 -7.90
C ALA A 605 -33.81 -1.12 -8.38
N TYR A 606 -32.51 -1.35 -8.47
CA TYR A 606 -31.87 -2.64 -8.71
C TYR A 606 -31.04 -2.99 -7.48
N VAL A 607 -31.51 -3.97 -6.71
CA VAL A 607 -30.89 -4.41 -5.46
C VAL A 607 -30.52 -5.87 -5.66
N ASN A 608 -29.32 -6.20 -6.12
CA ASN A 608 -28.97 -7.59 -6.44
C ASN A 608 -27.67 -8.02 -5.77
N PHE A 609 -27.50 -9.32 -5.52
CA PHE A 609 -26.25 -9.88 -4.98
C PHE A 609 -25.83 -9.28 -3.62
N ASN A 610 -26.78 -8.84 -2.82
CA ASN A 610 -26.51 -8.34 -1.47
C ASN A 610 -26.79 -9.40 -0.41
N ARG A 611 -26.17 -9.25 0.75
CA ARG A 611 -26.57 -9.95 1.97
C ARG A 611 -27.45 -9.01 2.81
N ILE A 612 -28.71 -9.40 3.01
CA ILE A 612 -29.73 -8.57 3.66
C ILE A 612 -30.33 -9.30 4.87
N VAL A 613 -29.98 -8.87 6.09
CA VAL A 613 -30.40 -9.55 7.34
C VAL A 613 -30.66 -8.59 8.50
N GLY A 614 -31.52 -8.95 9.45
CA GLY A 614 -31.65 -8.23 10.73
C GLY A 614 -32.28 -6.82 10.66
N ASN A 615 -32.65 -6.33 9.47
CA ASN A 615 -33.28 -5.01 9.32
C ASN A 615 -34.71 -5.01 9.91
N SER A 616 -35.27 -3.85 10.21
CA SER A 616 -36.65 -3.77 10.72
C SER A 616 -37.70 -3.86 9.60
N ILE A 617 -38.97 -4.04 10.00
CA ILE A 617 -40.24 -3.92 9.24
C ILE A 617 -40.10 -3.70 7.72
N HIS A 618 -40.60 -4.67 6.92
CA HIS A 618 -40.58 -4.65 5.45
C HIS A 618 -39.23 -4.17 4.90
N TYR A 619 -38.22 -5.04 4.91
CA TYR A 619 -36.84 -4.71 4.53
C TYR A 619 -36.82 -3.86 3.26
N ILE A 620 -37.56 -4.31 2.23
CA ILE A 620 -37.81 -3.52 1.03
C ILE A 620 -39.30 -3.24 0.90
N PHE A 621 -39.66 -1.96 0.89
CA PHE A 621 -41.03 -1.51 0.70
C PHE A 621 -41.13 -0.68 -0.58
N ASN A 622 -41.81 -1.23 -1.59
CA ASN A 622 -42.11 -0.51 -2.83
C ASN A 622 -43.55 0.01 -2.80
N LEU A 623 -43.71 1.32 -2.62
CA LEU A 623 -45.02 1.96 -2.65
C LEU A 623 -45.52 2.14 -4.09
N ALA A 624 -44.63 2.58 -4.99
CA ALA A 624 -44.87 2.80 -6.40
C ALA A 624 -43.54 2.77 -7.17
N GLY A 625 -43.57 2.55 -8.49
CA GLY A 625 -42.35 2.38 -9.30
C GLY A 625 -41.91 0.91 -9.36
N THR A 626 -40.63 0.67 -9.62
CA THR A 626 -40.08 -0.68 -9.81
C THR A 626 -38.94 -0.98 -8.87
N VAL A 627 -38.96 -2.19 -8.30
CA VAL A 627 -37.84 -2.74 -7.54
C VAL A 627 -37.56 -4.15 -8.00
N ASP A 628 -36.35 -4.36 -8.52
CA ASP A 628 -35.78 -5.66 -8.83
C ASP A 628 -34.81 -6.04 -7.71
N ALA A 629 -35.22 -6.99 -6.88
CA ALA A 629 -34.47 -7.49 -5.72
C ALA A 629 -34.10 -8.98 -5.88
N ARG A 630 -33.85 -9.42 -7.11
CA ARG A 630 -33.42 -10.79 -7.41
C ARG A 630 -31.98 -11.02 -6.94
N TYR A 631 -31.64 -12.30 -6.82
CA TYR A 631 -30.27 -12.72 -6.52
C TYR A 631 -29.69 -12.11 -5.24
N ASN A 632 -30.50 -11.79 -4.23
CA ASN A 632 -29.99 -11.47 -2.89
C ASN A 632 -30.01 -12.70 -1.97
N TRP A 633 -29.13 -12.68 -0.98
CA TRP A 633 -29.16 -13.57 0.17
C TRP A 633 -29.93 -12.92 1.31
N TRP A 634 -31.03 -13.55 1.75
CA TRP A 634 -31.96 -13.01 2.75
C TRP A 634 -31.76 -13.62 4.14
N GLY A 635 -30.60 -14.23 4.39
CA GLY A 635 -30.26 -14.89 5.66
C GLY A 635 -30.84 -16.29 5.83
N SER A 636 -31.69 -16.77 4.92
CA SER A 636 -32.21 -18.14 4.88
C SER A 636 -32.52 -18.61 3.46
N ASN A 637 -32.67 -19.93 3.29
CA ASN A 637 -33.12 -20.54 2.04
C ASN A 637 -34.62 -20.35 1.76
N ASN A 638 -35.37 -19.79 2.73
CA ASN A 638 -36.81 -19.58 2.58
C ASN A 638 -37.11 -18.44 1.60
N ASP A 639 -38.33 -18.47 1.05
CA ASP A 639 -38.84 -17.40 0.21
C ASP A 639 -38.86 -16.06 0.98
N PRO A 640 -38.24 -15.00 0.45
CA PRO A 640 -38.14 -13.70 1.13
C PRO A 640 -39.42 -12.87 1.09
N ILE A 641 -40.56 -13.40 0.61
CA ILE A 641 -41.81 -12.66 0.45
C ILE A 641 -42.29 -11.96 1.74
N SER A 642 -41.95 -12.49 2.93
CA SER A 642 -42.28 -11.84 4.21
C SER A 642 -41.46 -10.59 4.52
N HIS A 643 -40.34 -10.39 3.81
CA HIS A 643 -39.43 -9.25 3.98
C HIS A 643 -39.72 -8.11 3.00
N VAL A 644 -40.56 -8.32 2.00
CA VAL A 644 -40.74 -7.37 0.89
C VAL A 644 -42.20 -7.01 0.62
N VAL A 645 -42.42 -5.85 0.03
CA VAL A 645 -43.73 -5.40 -0.48
C VAL A 645 -43.58 -4.92 -1.92
N ASN A 646 -44.46 -5.38 -2.82
CA ASN A 646 -44.51 -5.03 -4.26
C ASN A 646 -43.15 -5.06 -4.98
N THR A 647 -42.33 -6.07 -4.71
CA THR A 647 -40.95 -6.19 -5.17
C THR A 647 -40.75 -7.51 -5.90
N VAL A 648 -39.91 -7.54 -6.95
CA VAL A 648 -39.53 -8.79 -7.63
C VAL A 648 -38.35 -9.41 -6.89
N THR A 649 -38.53 -10.59 -6.29
CA THR A 649 -37.48 -11.27 -5.52
C THR A 649 -37.04 -12.61 -6.11
N THR A 650 -37.80 -13.18 -7.04
CA THR A 650 -37.52 -14.51 -7.60
C THR A 650 -36.76 -14.42 -8.93
N PRO A 651 -35.63 -15.15 -9.07
CA PRO A 651 -35.07 -16.05 -8.07
C PRO A 651 -34.17 -15.32 -7.05
N TRP A 652 -34.06 -15.85 -5.82
CA TRP A 652 -33.14 -15.38 -4.76
C TRP A 652 -31.97 -16.35 -4.56
N LEU A 653 -30.88 -15.92 -3.93
CA LEU A 653 -29.73 -16.80 -3.66
C LEU A 653 -30.03 -17.77 -2.52
N VAL A 654 -29.52 -19.00 -2.63
CA VAL A 654 -29.67 -20.04 -1.61
C VAL A 654 -28.31 -20.63 -1.22
N LEU A 655 -28.15 -20.89 0.07
CA LEU A 655 -26.98 -21.52 0.64
C LEU A 655 -27.05 -23.02 0.41
N THR A 656 -26.13 -23.53 -0.40
CA THR A 656 -25.95 -24.96 -0.63
C THR A 656 -24.66 -25.45 0.02
N ALA A 657 -24.62 -26.73 0.38
CA ALA A 657 -23.45 -27.35 0.98
C ALA A 657 -23.08 -28.64 0.25
N THR A 658 -21.79 -28.83 0.00
CA THR A 658 -21.26 -30.06 -0.64
C THR A 658 -20.01 -30.55 0.09
N ALA A 659 -19.78 -31.86 0.05
CA ALA A 659 -18.55 -32.48 0.53
C ALA A 659 -17.89 -33.32 -0.55
N ASN A 660 -16.57 -33.22 -0.65
CA ASN A 660 -15.79 -34.01 -1.59
C ASN A 660 -14.45 -34.49 -0.97
N PRO A 661 -14.22 -35.81 -0.84
CA PRO A 661 -15.17 -36.90 -1.12
C PRO A 661 -16.21 -37.07 0.01
N THR A 662 -17.37 -37.62 -0.30
CA THR A 662 -18.45 -37.92 0.66
C THR A 662 -18.21 -39.18 1.50
N THR A 663 -17.15 -39.93 1.20
CA THR A 663 -16.69 -41.06 1.99
C THR A 663 -15.18 -41.04 2.07
N ILE A 664 -14.64 -41.09 3.29
CA ILE A 664 -13.21 -40.97 3.57
C ILE A 664 -12.73 -42.11 4.47
N PRO A 665 -11.50 -42.61 4.29
CA PRO A 665 -10.91 -43.55 5.23
C PRO A 665 -10.43 -42.83 6.49
N LYS A 666 -10.00 -43.61 7.48
CA LYS A 666 -9.38 -43.11 8.72
C LYS A 666 -8.35 -42.01 8.45
N ASN A 667 -8.43 -40.91 9.23
CA ASN A 667 -7.53 -39.75 9.20
C ASN A 667 -7.38 -39.07 7.82
N SER A 668 -8.35 -39.27 6.93
CA SER A 668 -8.35 -38.62 5.61
C SER A 668 -9.23 -37.37 5.62
N LEU A 669 -9.05 -36.57 4.57
CA LEU A 669 -9.65 -35.24 4.48
C LEU A 669 -10.85 -35.25 3.52
N SER A 670 -11.86 -34.45 3.85
CA SER A 670 -12.95 -34.08 2.95
C SER A 670 -13.06 -32.56 2.91
N THR A 671 -13.14 -31.99 1.72
CA THR A 671 -13.39 -30.56 1.52
C THR A 671 -14.88 -30.31 1.58
N ILE A 672 -15.27 -29.36 2.43
CA ILE A 672 -16.63 -28.90 2.64
C ILE A 672 -16.76 -27.53 1.97
N ASN A 673 -17.69 -27.38 1.05
CA ASN A 673 -17.97 -26.09 0.42
C ASN A 673 -19.36 -25.63 0.80
N LEU A 674 -19.50 -24.39 1.28
CA LEU A 674 -20.77 -23.68 1.20
C LEU A 674 -20.73 -22.74 0.01
N ASN A 675 -21.85 -22.64 -0.70
CA ASN A 675 -21.94 -21.94 -1.96
C ASN A 675 -23.25 -21.15 -2.05
N LEU A 676 -23.11 -19.83 -2.22
CA LEU A 676 -24.19 -18.85 -2.42
C LEU A 676 -24.30 -18.36 -3.86
N LEU A 677 -23.77 -19.12 -4.82
CA LEU A 677 -23.91 -18.87 -6.26
C LEU A 677 -25.07 -19.64 -6.89
N TYR A 678 -25.86 -20.36 -6.10
CA TYR A 678 -27.08 -21.00 -6.59
C TYR A 678 -28.29 -20.14 -6.30
N ASP A 679 -29.23 -20.10 -7.24
CA ASP A 679 -30.53 -19.49 -7.02
C ASP A 679 -31.60 -20.49 -6.56
N SER A 680 -32.73 -19.96 -6.08
CA SER A 680 -33.88 -20.68 -5.55
C SER A 680 -34.46 -21.77 -6.47
N GLY A 681 -34.20 -21.72 -7.77
CA GLY A 681 -34.61 -22.74 -8.71
C GLY A 681 -33.99 -24.11 -8.39
N ILE A 682 -32.81 -24.16 -7.76
CA ILE A 682 -32.18 -25.41 -7.30
C ILE A 682 -33.05 -26.17 -6.29
N LEU A 683 -33.87 -25.45 -5.51
CA LEU A 683 -34.78 -26.06 -4.54
C LEU A 683 -35.92 -26.82 -5.24
N THR A 684 -36.27 -26.42 -6.46
CA THR A 684 -37.35 -27.02 -7.25
C THR A 684 -36.87 -28.10 -8.23
N ASP A 685 -35.65 -27.98 -8.76
CA ASP A 685 -35.02 -28.99 -9.64
C ASP A 685 -33.56 -29.25 -9.27
N PRO A 686 -33.30 -29.98 -8.17
CA PRO A 686 -31.95 -30.27 -7.69
C PRO A 686 -31.16 -31.20 -8.62
N ASN A 687 -31.80 -31.80 -9.63
CA ASN A 687 -31.14 -32.72 -10.56
C ASN A 687 -30.42 -31.99 -11.70
N ASN A 688 -30.70 -30.71 -11.91
CA ASN A 688 -30.08 -29.89 -12.96
C ASN A 688 -29.37 -28.65 -12.36
N PRO A 689 -28.41 -28.82 -11.44
CA PRO A 689 -27.83 -27.70 -10.70
C PRO A 689 -27.16 -26.64 -11.58
N GLY A 690 -26.62 -27.04 -12.73
CA GLY A 690 -25.97 -26.11 -13.65
C GLY A 690 -26.88 -25.05 -14.26
N LEU A 691 -28.20 -25.22 -14.25
CA LEU A 691 -29.16 -24.22 -14.75
C LEU A 691 -29.38 -23.05 -13.79
N TYR A 692 -29.11 -23.27 -12.51
CA TYR A 692 -29.39 -22.33 -11.41
C TYR A 692 -28.11 -21.77 -10.79
N TYR A 693 -26.97 -21.98 -11.45
CA TYR A 693 -25.67 -21.55 -10.99
C TYR A 693 -25.30 -20.21 -11.65
N HIS A 694 -24.86 -19.26 -10.84
CA HIS A 694 -24.39 -17.95 -11.27
C HIS A 694 -22.88 -17.91 -11.41
N ASN A 695 -22.41 -17.28 -12.49
CA ASN A 695 -21.01 -16.92 -12.59
C ASN A 695 -20.72 -15.80 -11.58
N PRO A 696 -19.75 -15.95 -10.67
CA PRO A 696 -19.44 -14.93 -9.69
C PRO A 696 -19.06 -13.58 -10.33
N ASN A 697 -18.55 -13.57 -11.57
CA ASN A 697 -18.27 -12.33 -12.29
C ASN A 697 -19.53 -11.51 -12.64
N ASP A 698 -20.70 -12.15 -12.66
CA ASP A 698 -21.99 -11.47 -12.88
C ASP A 698 -22.54 -10.85 -11.58
N GLY A 699 -21.95 -11.22 -10.42
CA GLY A 699 -22.32 -10.78 -9.09
C GLY A 699 -22.25 -11.90 -8.06
N HIS A 700 -21.94 -11.54 -6.81
CA HIS A 700 -21.98 -12.43 -5.64
C HIS A 700 -22.23 -11.60 -4.37
N ILE A 701 -22.49 -12.26 -3.25
CA ILE A 701 -22.56 -11.57 -1.94
C ILE A 701 -21.20 -10.99 -1.55
N HIS A 702 -21.22 -9.95 -0.71
CA HIS A 702 -20.01 -9.24 -0.28
C HIS A 702 -18.90 -10.17 0.24
N ASP A 703 -17.70 -9.97 -0.30
CA ASP A 703 -16.52 -10.74 0.09
C ASP A 703 -16.14 -10.46 1.55
N GLY A 704 -15.67 -11.49 2.25
CA GLY A 704 -15.38 -11.40 3.68
C GLY A 704 -16.53 -11.79 4.61
N THR A 705 -17.75 -12.02 4.09
CA THR A 705 -18.87 -12.60 4.85
C THR A 705 -18.42 -13.88 5.59
N LEU A 706 -18.85 -14.05 6.85
CA LEU A 706 -18.42 -15.16 7.71
C LEU A 706 -19.37 -16.37 7.64
N ALA A 707 -18.79 -17.57 7.71
CA ALA A 707 -19.51 -18.82 7.92
C ALA A 707 -18.91 -19.59 9.10
N THR A 708 -19.75 -20.29 9.87
CA THR A 708 -19.31 -21.10 11.00
C THR A 708 -19.54 -22.58 10.72
N PHE A 709 -18.56 -23.43 11.00
CA PHE A 709 -18.62 -24.86 10.69
C PHE A 709 -18.61 -25.71 11.95
N SER A 710 -19.41 -26.77 11.96
CA SER A 710 -19.44 -27.75 13.05
C SER A 710 -19.49 -29.19 12.50
N THR A 711 -19.05 -30.16 13.30
CA THR A 711 -19.16 -31.58 12.96
C THR A 711 -19.42 -32.42 14.20
N THR A 712 -20.22 -33.47 14.04
CA THR A 712 -20.49 -34.48 15.08
C THR A 712 -19.38 -35.52 15.22
N LEU A 713 -18.54 -35.70 14.19
CA LEU A 713 -17.43 -36.65 14.16
C LEU A 713 -16.24 -36.08 13.39
N GLY A 714 -15.03 -36.33 13.89
CA GLY A 714 -13.82 -35.72 13.35
C GLY A 714 -13.64 -34.29 13.84
N ASN A 715 -12.87 -33.48 13.11
CA ASN A 715 -12.64 -32.06 13.42
C ASN A 715 -12.57 -31.21 12.14
N ILE A 716 -13.04 -29.96 12.22
CA ILE A 716 -12.78 -28.94 11.19
C ILE A 716 -11.40 -28.34 11.46
N ILE A 717 -10.50 -28.43 10.49
CA ILE A 717 -9.08 -28.05 10.66
C ILE A 717 -8.65 -26.80 9.88
N ALA A 718 -9.53 -26.28 9.01
CA ALA A 718 -9.34 -25.04 8.28
C ALA A 718 -10.71 -24.52 7.80
N SER A 719 -10.90 -23.20 7.79
CA SER A 719 -12.03 -22.51 7.16
C SER A 719 -11.59 -21.14 6.62
N SER A 720 -12.19 -20.69 5.52
CA SER A 720 -12.03 -19.34 4.97
C SER A 720 -13.27 -18.47 5.25
N ASN A 721 -13.22 -17.21 4.83
CA ASN A 721 -14.43 -16.39 4.64
C ASN A 721 -14.99 -16.64 3.23
N PHE A 722 -16.16 -16.06 2.94
CA PHE A 722 -16.67 -16.01 1.58
C PHE A 722 -15.73 -15.20 0.67
N THR A 723 -15.47 -15.75 -0.51
CA THR A 723 -14.80 -15.08 -1.61
C THR A 723 -15.45 -15.53 -2.89
N ASN A 724 -15.91 -14.60 -3.73
CA ASN A 724 -16.67 -14.89 -4.94
C ASN A 724 -17.88 -15.81 -4.68
N GLY A 725 -18.58 -15.62 -3.55
CA GLY A 725 -19.75 -16.43 -3.18
C GLY A 725 -19.48 -17.88 -2.73
N LEU A 726 -18.21 -18.28 -2.56
CA LEU A 726 -17.83 -19.59 -2.01
C LEU A 726 -17.05 -19.46 -0.69
N VAL A 727 -17.28 -20.40 0.21
CA VAL A 727 -16.45 -20.60 1.41
C VAL A 727 -16.11 -22.08 1.55
N GLN A 728 -14.87 -22.37 1.94
CA GLN A 728 -14.37 -23.73 2.10
C GLN A 728 -13.94 -24.02 3.52
N ALA A 729 -14.23 -25.24 3.98
CA ALA A 729 -13.68 -25.80 5.20
C ALA A 729 -13.13 -27.21 4.94
N THR A 730 -12.21 -27.67 5.79
CA THR A 730 -11.64 -29.04 5.69
C THR A 730 -12.02 -29.87 6.90
N LEU A 731 -12.74 -30.96 6.66
CA LEU A 731 -12.99 -32.01 7.65
C LEU A 731 -11.81 -32.99 7.67
N ASN A 732 -11.33 -33.32 8.86
CA ASN A 732 -10.56 -34.53 9.12
C ASN A 732 -11.45 -35.58 9.78
N GLY A 733 -11.67 -36.73 9.12
CA GLY A 733 -12.56 -37.80 9.61
C GLY A 733 -12.10 -38.50 10.89
N GLY A 734 -10.85 -38.30 11.32
CA GLY A 734 -10.34 -38.87 12.56
C GLY A 734 -10.31 -40.41 12.54
N THR A 735 -10.55 -41.03 13.70
CA THR A 735 -10.28 -42.47 13.92
C THR A 735 -11.50 -43.33 14.21
N ILE A 736 -12.68 -42.73 14.31
CA ILE A 736 -13.92 -43.40 14.68
C ILE A 736 -14.72 -43.69 13.41
N ASN A 737 -15.16 -44.94 13.25
CA ASN A 737 -16.05 -45.33 12.16
C ASN A 737 -17.44 -44.75 12.39
N GLY A 738 -18.03 -44.11 11.38
CA GLY A 738 -19.37 -43.55 11.52
C GLY A 738 -19.73 -42.55 10.43
N ILE A 739 -20.82 -41.82 10.66
CA ILE A 739 -21.26 -40.74 9.80
C ILE A 739 -20.96 -39.44 10.54
N ALA A 740 -20.16 -38.58 9.94
CA ALA A 740 -19.99 -37.19 10.35
C ALA A 740 -21.13 -36.37 9.74
N ASP A 741 -22.07 -35.93 10.58
CA ASP A 741 -22.98 -34.84 10.27
C ASP A 741 -22.23 -33.52 10.44
N ILE A 742 -22.05 -32.81 9.34
CA ILE A 742 -21.34 -31.54 9.25
C ILE A 742 -22.36 -30.46 8.94
N SER A 743 -22.30 -29.37 9.69
CA SER A 743 -23.11 -28.19 9.46
C SER A 743 -22.24 -27.00 9.13
N GLY A 744 -22.73 -26.14 8.23
CA GLY A 744 -22.14 -24.84 7.94
C GLY A 744 -23.22 -23.78 8.06
N THR A 745 -23.08 -22.87 9.03
CA THR A 745 -24.07 -21.85 9.35
C THR A 745 -23.66 -20.50 8.76
N VAL A 746 -24.57 -19.90 8.01
CA VAL A 746 -24.51 -18.50 7.55
C VAL A 746 -25.82 -17.86 7.94
N ASP A 747 -25.77 -16.79 8.73
CA ASP A 747 -26.95 -16.15 9.29
C ASP A 747 -27.87 -17.15 10.00
N SER A 748 -29.11 -17.32 9.55
CA SER A 748 -30.07 -18.24 10.12
C SER A 748 -30.12 -19.61 9.43
N GLU A 749 -29.37 -19.79 8.34
CA GLU A 749 -29.37 -21.02 7.55
C GLU A 749 -28.24 -21.95 7.98
N THR A 750 -28.55 -23.24 8.15
CA THR A 750 -27.58 -24.25 8.57
C THR A 750 -27.80 -25.54 7.77
N PRO A 751 -27.34 -25.62 6.50
CA PRO A 751 -27.35 -26.86 5.75
C PRO A 751 -26.51 -27.93 6.46
N HIS A 752 -27.06 -29.14 6.49
CA HIS A 752 -26.41 -30.34 6.99
C HIS A 752 -25.99 -31.23 5.82
N LEU A 753 -24.81 -31.82 5.94
CA LEU A 753 -24.32 -32.82 4.99
C LEU A 753 -23.67 -33.98 5.73
N LEU A 754 -23.69 -35.15 5.10
CA LEU A 754 -23.19 -36.39 5.68
C LEU A 754 -21.90 -36.82 4.98
N VAL A 755 -20.81 -36.97 5.75
CA VAL A 755 -19.58 -37.61 5.30
C VAL A 755 -19.41 -38.93 6.04
N THR A 756 -19.28 -40.02 5.29
CA THR A 756 -19.03 -41.34 5.89
C THR A 756 -17.54 -41.51 6.17
N VAL A 757 -17.19 -41.74 7.43
CA VAL A 757 -15.84 -42.15 7.85
C VAL A 757 -15.83 -43.67 7.97
N ASP A 758 -15.24 -44.32 6.97
CA ASP A 758 -15.09 -45.77 6.93
C ASP A 758 -13.70 -46.16 7.42
N THR A 759 -13.63 -46.73 8.62
CA THR A 759 -12.36 -47.24 9.17
C THR A 759 -12.29 -48.76 9.16
N ILE A 760 -13.29 -49.46 8.61
CA ILE A 760 -13.37 -50.92 8.65
C ILE A 760 -12.64 -51.48 7.45
N ALA A 761 -11.55 -52.20 7.70
CA ALA A 761 -10.86 -52.91 6.64
C ALA A 761 -11.66 -54.12 6.16
N PRO A 762 -11.67 -54.44 4.85
CA PRO A 762 -12.30 -55.63 4.33
C PRO A 762 -11.61 -56.89 4.87
N THR A 763 -12.27 -58.03 4.79
CA THR A 763 -11.63 -59.35 4.96
C THR A 763 -11.52 -60.07 3.63
N ALA A 764 -10.57 -61.00 3.50
CA ALA A 764 -10.41 -61.79 2.28
C ALA A 764 -10.02 -63.23 2.57
N TRP A 765 -10.45 -64.15 1.71
CA TRP A 765 -10.15 -65.57 1.82
C TRP A 765 -10.07 -66.25 0.46
N ALA A 766 -9.44 -67.41 0.42
CA ALA A 766 -9.44 -68.29 -0.75
C ALA A 766 -10.57 -69.32 -0.65
N ASN A 767 -11.20 -69.65 -1.79
CA ASN A 767 -12.22 -70.70 -1.87
C ASN A 767 -11.69 -72.08 -1.47
N LEU A 768 -10.39 -72.31 -1.65
CA LEU A 768 -9.72 -73.57 -1.35
C LEU A 768 -8.89 -73.44 -0.07
N LYS A 769 -9.03 -74.40 0.84
CA LYS A 769 -8.18 -74.46 2.04
C LYS A 769 -6.72 -74.71 1.65
N THR A 770 -5.79 -74.15 2.42
CA THR A 770 -4.37 -74.53 2.37
C THR A 770 -4.23 -76.05 2.53
N GLY A 771 -3.26 -76.69 1.85
CA GLY A 771 -3.12 -78.13 1.94
C GLY A 771 -2.38 -78.84 0.80
N LEU A 772 -2.34 -80.16 0.92
CA LEU A 772 -1.72 -81.09 -0.01
C LEU A 772 -2.76 -81.66 -0.99
N TYR A 773 -2.52 -81.52 -2.28
CA TYR A 773 -3.45 -81.90 -3.34
C TYR A 773 -2.76 -82.73 -4.42
N ASN A 774 -3.50 -83.65 -5.03
CA ASN A 774 -2.96 -84.52 -6.08
C ASN A 774 -3.27 -84.11 -7.52
N VAL A 775 -3.87 -82.94 -7.71
CA VAL A 775 -4.20 -82.37 -9.03
C VAL A 775 -3.99 -80.86 -8.98
N ASN A 776 -3.80 -80.22 -10.14
CA ASN A 776 -3.75 -78.76 -10.22
C ASN A 776 -5.01 -78.15 -9.62
N LYS A 777 -4.88 -76.98 -8.98
CA LYS A 777 -6.00 -76.30 -8.33
C LYS A 777 -6.18 -74.90 -8.89
N LEU A 778 -7.44 -74.54 -9.14
CA LEU A 778 -7.84 -73.17 -9.38
C LEU A 778 -8.28 -72.58 -8.04
N VAL A 779 -7.56 -71.55 -7.60
CA VAL A 779 -7.84 -70.81 -6.37
C VAL A 779 -8.51 -69.50 -6.74
N SER A 780 -9.76 -69.35 -6.32
CA SER A 780 -10.49 -68.10 -6.42
C SER A 780 -10.40 -67.36 -5.09
N LEU A 781 -10.09 -66.08 -5.15
CA LEU A 781 -10.09 -65.19 -3.99
C LEU A 781 -11.43 -64.47 -3.89
N VAL A 782 -11.92 -64.31 -2.66
CA VAL A 782 -13.16 -63.62 -2.31
C VAL A 782 -12.82 -62.62 -1.19
N MET A 783 -13.54 -61.52 -1.14
CA MET A 783 -13.45 -60.54 -0.06
C MET A 783 -14.85 -60.22 0.47
N SER A 784 -14.95 -59.68 1.68
CA SER A 784 -16.22 -59.44 2.38
C SER A 784 -17.10 -58.39 1.72
N GLU A 785 -16.52 -57.50 0.92
CA GLU A 785 -17.20 -56.36 0.32
C GLU A 785 -16.55 -55.95 -1.00
N GLY A 786 -17.06 -54.91 -1.65
CA GLY A 786 -16.51 -54.41 -2.91
C GLY A 786 -15.13 -53.74 -2.75
N GLY A 787 -14.23 -53.92 -3.72
CA GLY A 787 -12.84 -53.48 -3.61
C GLY A 787 -11.92 -54.10 -4.65
N THR A 788 -10.62 -54.19 -4.34
CA THR A 788 -9.59 -54.85 -5.14
C THR A 788 -8.74 -55.76 -4.27
N ILE A 789 -8.48 -57.00 -4.73
CA ILE A 789 -7.51 -57.91 -4.10
C ILE A 789 -6.19 -57.85 -4.86
N TYR A 790 -5.09 -57.71 -4.14
CA TYR A 790 -3.73 -57.74 -4.66
C TYR A 790 -3.00 -58.98 -4.14
N TYR A 791 -2.22 -59.66 -4.98
CA TYR A 791 -1.61 -60.93 -4.59
C TYR A 791 -0.20 -61.16 -5.17
N THR A 792 0.53 -62.08 -4.55
CA THR A 792 1.83 -62.62 -4.99
C THR A 792 1.83 -64.14 -4.88
N LYS A 793 2.55 -64.84 -5.77
CA LYS A 793 2.65 -66.32 -5.77
C LYS A 793 3.97 -66.85 -5.19
N ASN A 794 4.94 -65.97 -4.97
CA ASN A 794 6.29 -66.31 -4.52
C ASN A 794 6.49 -66.17 -3.00
N GLY A 795 5.45 -65.78 -2.26
CA GLY A 795 5.50 -65.54 -0.82
C GLY A 795 5.97 -64.15 -0.38
N ALA A 796 6.25 -63.23 -1.32
CA ALA A 796 6.50 -61.82 -1.02
C ALA A 796 5.23 -61.12 -0.49
N ASN A 797 5.36 -60.11 0.35
CA ASN A 797 4.18 -59.35 0.81
C ASN A 797 3.61 -58.53 -0.37
N PRO A 798 2.30 -58.65 -0.67
CA PRO A 798 1.66 -57.84 -1.70
C PRO A 798 1.56 -56.37 -1.28
N SER A 799 1.57 -55.48 -2.28
CA SER A 799 1.30 -54.03 -2.18
C SER A 799 0.26 -53.61 -3.23
N ILE A 800 -0.16 -52.35 -3.22
CA ILE A 800 -1.07 -51.79 -4.26
C ILE A 800 -0.47 -51.82 -5.68
N TYR A 801 0.83 -52.09 -5.81
CA TYR A 801 1.53 -52.26 -7.08
C TYR A 801 1.67 -53.74 -7.49
N SER A 802 1.22 -54.68 -6.65
CA SER A 802 1.24 -56.12 -6.98
C SER A 802 0.15 -56.49 -7.98
N ALA A 803 0.17 -57.75 -8.44
CA ALA A 803 -0.81 -58.24 -9.40
C ALA A 803 -2.24 -58.14 -8.83
N LYS A 804 -3.14 -57.50 -9.58
CA LYS A 804 -4.57 -57.42 -9.26
C LYS A 804 -5.25 -58.76 -9.55
N TYR A 805 -6.09 -59.20 -8.64
CA TYR A 805 -6.92 -60.38 -8.83
C TYR A 805 -8.07 -60.05 -9.79
N VAL A 806 -8.02 -60.63 -11.00
CA VAL A 806 -9.03 -60.46 -12.05
C VAL A 806 -9.70 -61.79 -12.44
N GLY A 807 -9.29 -62.91 -11.82
CA GLY A 807 -9.79 -64.24 -12.14
C GLY A 807 -9.02 -65.34 -11.39
N ALA A 808 -9.55 -66.57 -11.45
CA ALA A 808 -9.02 -67.70 -10.69
C ALA A 808 -7.53 -67.95 -10.95
N ILE A 809 -6.77 -68.17 -9.87
CA ILE A 809 -5.33 -68.37 -9.88
C ILE A 809 -5.02 -69.86 -10.03
N LEU A 810 -4.36 -70.24 -11.11
CA LEU A 810 -3.90 -71.61 -11.32
C LEU A 810 -2.65 -71.92 -10.46
N ILE A 811 -2.75 -72.98 -9.65
CA ILE A 811 -1.68 -73.54 -8.80
C ILE A 811 -1.29 -74.92 -9.35
N THR A 812 -0.03 -75.04 -9.80
CA THR A 812 0.50 -76.26 -10.46
C THR A 812 1.62 -76.96 -9.69
N ALA A 813 2.22 -76.27 -8.71
CA ALA A 813 3.33 -76.75 -7.88
C ALA A 813 3.19 -76.19 -6.45
N THR A 814 4.20 -76.35 -5.60
CA THR A 814 4.22 -75.71 -4.27
C THR A 814 4.22 -74.19 -4.42
N THR A 815 3.15 -73.54 -3.95
CA THR A 815 2.96 -72.08 -4.06
C THR A 815 2.55 -71.52 -2.71
N THR A 816 3.25 -70.46 -2.28
CA THR A 816 2.85 -69.61 -1.16
C THR A 816 2.14 -68.39 -1.73
N LEU A 817 0.81 -68.43 -1.72
CA LEU A 817 -0.05 -67.36 -2.18
C LEU A 817 -0.25 -66.37 -1.03
N LYS A 818 0.24 -65.14 -1.17
CA LYS A 818 -0.09 -64.04 -0.25
C LYS A 818 -1.01 -63.05 -0.94
N PHE A 819 -2.00 -62.54 -0.23
CA PHE A 819 -2.93 -61.56 -0.78
C PHE A 819 -3.48 -60.66 0.32
N PHE A 820 -3.87 -59.44 -0.04
CA PHE A 820 -4.68 -58.56 0.79
C PHE A 820 -5.75 -57.90 -0.08
N ALA A 821 -6.82 -57.46 0.54
CA ALA A 821 -7.93 -56.74 -0.08
C ALA A 821 -7.84 -55.27 0.33
N ARG A 822 -8.28 -54.40 -0.56
CA ARG A 822 -8.50 -52.98 -0.29
C ARG A 822 -9.91 -52.66 -0.72
N ASP A 823 -10.71 -52.08 0.16
CA ASP A 823 -12.08 -51.71 -0.18
C ASP A 823 -12.09 -50.53 -1.17
N LYS A 824 -13.29 -50.01 -1.50
CA LYS A 824 -13.44 -48.88 -2.42
C LYS A 824 -12.93 -47.55 -1.85
N VAL A 825 -12.95 -47.38 -0.53
CA VAL A 825 -12.57 -46.13 0.17
C VAL A 825 -11.07 -46.08 0.47
N GLY A 826 -10.42 -47.25 0.45
CA GLY A 826 -8.99 -47.42 0.51
C GLY A 826 -8.47 -48.14 1.75
N ASN A 827 -9.32 -48.68 2.64
CA ASN A 827 -8.84 -49.38 3.83
C ASN A 827 -8.22 -50.74 3.44
N PRO A 828 -6.98 -51.04 3.87
CA PRO A 828 -6.32 -52.30 3.56
C PRO A 828 -6.65 -53.38 4.61
N SER A 829 -6.97 -54.58 4.16
CA SER A 829 -7.03 -55.75 5.02
C SER A 829 -5.64 -56.26 5.42
N PRO A 830 -5.55 -57.13 6.45
CA PRO A 830 -4.32 -57.86 6.73
C PRO A 830 -3.85 -58.70 5.53
N ILE A 831 -2.55 -59.00 5.47
CA ILE A 831 -2.01 -59.91 4.46
C ILE A 831 -2.32 -61.37 4.86
N TYR A 832 -3.16 -62.02 4.06
CA TYR A 832 -3.48 -63.44 4.18
C TYR A 832 -2.41 -64.29 3.48
N THR A 833 -2.06 -65.43 4.06
CA THR A 833 -1.04 -66.36 3.53
C THR A 833 -1.59 -67.78 3.43
N TYR A 834 -1.62 -68.35 2.22
CA TYR A 834 -2.09 -69.71 1.93
C TYR A 834 -0.99 -70.51 1.24
N LYS A 835 -0.71 -71.73 1.75
CA LYS A 835 0.34 -72.61 1.22
C LYS A 835 -0.25 -73.84 0.56
N TYR A 836 -0.19 -73.90 -0.76
CA TYR A 836 -0.65 -75.04 -1.54
C TYR A 836 0.54 -75.91 -1.91
N THR A 837 0.42 -77.23 -1.77
CA THR A 837 1.41 -78.20 -2.25
C THR A 837 0.73 -79.18 -3.20
N ILE A 838 1.24 -79.28 -4.43
CA ILE A 838 0.72 -80.21 -5.43
C ILE A 838 1.64 -81.43 -5.48
N ASP A 839 1.14 -82.59 -5.06
CA ASP A 839 1.83 -83.87 -5.07
C ASP A 839 1.06 -84.90 -5.90
N LYS A 840 1.56 -85.15 -7.11
CA LYS A 840 0.98 -86.12 -8.06
C LYS A 840 1.66 -87.49 -7.99
N THR A 841 2.54 -87.71 -7.02
CA THR A 841 3.32 -88.95 -6.93
C THR A 841 2.45 -90.06 -6.33
N THR A 842 2.54 -91.28 -6.88
CA THR A 842 1.69 -92.39 -6.44
C THR A 842 2.45 -93.32 -5.50
N PRO A 843 1.79 -93.90 -4.48
CA PRO A 843 2.45 -94.79 -3.54
C PRO A 843 2.83 -96.12 -4.22
N LYS A 844 4.12 -96.45 -4.21
CA LYS A 844 4.69 -97.66 -4.83
C LYS A 844 5.12 -98.67 -3.77
N VAL A 845 4.79 -99.96 -3.94
CA VAL A 845 5.30 -101.03 -3.06
C VAL A 845 6.81 -101.15 -3.25
N THR A 846 7.58 -100.92 -2.19
CA THR A 846 9.04 -101.01 -2.18
C THR A 846 9.54 -102.32 -1.57
N TYR A 847 8.76 -102.99 -0.72
CA TYR A 847 9.17 -104.23 -0.05
C TYR A 847 7.97 -105.11 0.35
N THR A 848 8.15 -106.44 0.39
CA THR A 848 7.15 -107.40 0.89
C THR A 848 7.74 -108.47 1.81
N TYR A 849 6.96 -108.90 2.82
CA TYR A 849 7.31 -110.00 3.72
C TYR A 849 6.19 -111.05 3.78
N PRO A 850 6.51 -112.34 3.55
CA PRO A 850 7.78 -112.80 3.02
C PRO A 850 8.01 -112.28 1.60
N LYS A 851 9.28 -112.26 1.16
CA LYS A 851 9.63 -111.94 -0.22
C LYS A 851 8.89 -112.88 -1.19
N ASN A 852 8.49 -112.38 -2.35
CA ASN A 852 7.80 -113.17 -3.36
C ASN A 852 8.54 -114.49 -3.69
N LEU A 853 7.78 -115.58 -3.89
CA LEU A 853 8.23 -116.95 -4.13
C LEU A 853 8.95 -117.64 -2.96
N ARG A 854 9.02 -117.04 -1.76
CA ARG A 854 9.65 -117.67 -0.58
C ARG A 854 9.03 -119.03 -0.26
N THR A 855 9.87 -120.06 -0.10
CA THR A 855 9.49 -121.37 0.43
C THR A 855 9.85 -121.48 1.92
N GLY A 856 9.23 -122.42 2.63
CA GLY A 856 9.48 -122.63 4.06
C GLY A 856 8.91 -121.54 4.98
N GLN A 857 7.95 -120.74 4.51
CA GLN A 857 7.41 -119.64 5.30
C GLN A 857 6.67 -120.13 6.55
N SER A 858 6.88 -119.42 7.67
CA SER A 858 6.14 -119.66 8.90
C SER A 858 4.62 -119.65 8.66
N ARG A 859 3.96 -120.66 9.21
CA ARG A 859 2.52 -120.89 9.08
C ARG A 859 1.68 -119.84 9.83
N THR A 860 2.30 -119.07 10.73
CA THR A 860 1.65 -118.07 11.60
C THR A 860 2.18 -116.64 11.42
N ALA A 861 3.30 -116.44 10.71
CA ALA A 861 3.89 -115.11 10.57
C ALA A 861 2.97 -114.10 9.86
N THR A 862 2.93 -112.88 10.39
CA THR A 862 2.26 -111.72 9.77
C THR A 862 2.95 -111.38 8.45
N LEU A 863 2.14 -111.10 7.44
CA LEU A 863 2.59 -110.68 6.11
C LEU A 863 2.56 -109.15 6.05
N TYR A 864 3.43 -108.49 5.28
CA TYR A 864 3.33 -107.03 5.11
C TYR A 864 3.92 -106.51 3.79
N LEU A 865 3.56 -105.28 3.42
CA LEU A 865 4.07 -104.53 2.27
C LEU A 865 4.46 -103.10 2.69
N LYS A 866 5.66 -102.62 2.34
CA LYS A 866 6.10 -101.23 2.56
C LYS A 866 5.94 -100.40 1.27
N PHE A 867 5.58 -99.14 1.38
CA PHE A 867 5.33 -98.20 0.28
C PHE A 867 6.33 -97.03 0.26
N SER A 868 6.48 -96.34 -0.88
CA SER A 868 7.40 -95.21 -1.11
C SER A 868 7.13 -94.00 -0.21
N GLU A 869 5.89 -93.89 0.28
CA GLU A 869 5.39 -92.76 1.05
C GLU A 869 4.32 -93.23 2.04
N LYS A 870 3.92 -92.35 2.95
CA LYS A 870 2.86 -92.66 3.93
C LYS A 870 1.56 -92.98 3.20
N ILE A 871 0.93 -94.08 3.56
CA ILE A 871 -0.29 -94.56 2.92
C ILE A 871 -1.46 -94.59 3.90
N LYS A 872 -2.68 -94.56 3.37
CA LYS A 872 -3.95 -94.81 4.06
C LYS A 872 -4.81 -95.77 3.25
N ALA A 873 -5.82 -96.33 3.91
CA ALA A 873 -6.77 -97.22 3.25
C ALA A 873 -7.48 -96.47 2.12
N SER A 874 -7.71 -97.17 1.01
CA SER A 874 -8.48 -96.64 -0.11
C SER A 874 -9.64 -97.56 -0.47
N THR A 875 -10.36 -97.26 -1.54
CA THR A 875 -11.66 -97.85 -1.90
C THR A 875 -11.65 -99.38 -1.92
N TYR A 876 -10.55 -100.03 -2.33
CA TYR A 876 -10.45 -101.49 -2.43
C TYR A 876 -9.71 -102.14 -1.26
N TRP A 877 -9.61 -101.42 -0.15
CA TRP A 877 -9.02 -101.93 1.09
C TRP A 877 -9.66 -103.26 1.51
N SER A 878 -10.98 -103.34 1.53
CA SER A 878 -11.73 -104.56 1.88
C SER A 878 -11.44 -105.73 0.92
N LYS A 879 -11.10 -105.45 -0.33
CA LYS A 879 -10.78 -106.42 -1.38
C LYS A 879 -9.36 -107.00 -1.30
N ILE A 880 -8.52 -106.56 -0.35
CA ILE A 880 -7.26 -107.25 -0.05
C ILE A 880 -7.58 -108.64 0.50
N TYR A 881 -6.98 -109.69 -0.08
CA TYR A 881 -7.14 -111.06 0.39
C TYR A 881 -5.87 -111.89 0.21
N VAL A 882 -5.83 -113.04 0.90
CA VAL A 882 -4.81 -114.08 0.70
C VAL A 882 -5.52 -115.34 0.21
N LYS A 883 -5.03 -115.96 -0.87
CA LYS A 883 -5.64 -117.15 -1.48
C LYS A 883 -4.74 -118.36 -1.29
N ASN A 884 -5.29 -119.47 -0.81
CA ASN A 884 -4.60 -120.76 -0.87
C ASN A 884 -4.68 -121.28 -2.31
N LEU A 885 -3.54 -121.53 -2.94
CA LEU A 885 -3.50 -121.88 -4.36
C LEU A 885 -3.82 -123.35 -4.62
N LYS A 886 -3.74 -124.23 -3.61
CA LYS A 886 -4.16 -125.63 -3.77
C LYS A 886 -5.68 -125.75 -3.75
N THR A 887 -6.34 -125.11 -2.79
CA THR A 887 -7.80 -125.25 -2.62
C THR A 887 -8.59 -124.20 -3.39
N GLY A 888 -7.93 -123.17 -3.93
CA GLY A 888 -8.58 -122.01 -4.53
C GLY A 888 -9.31 -121.10 -3.53
N LYS A 889 -9.46 -121.48 -2.25
CA LYS A 889 -10.23 -120.72 -1.25
C LYS A 889 -9.45 -119.53 -0.69
N LYS A 890 -10.16 -118.44 -0.40
CA LYS A 890 -9.62 -117.27 0.32
C LYS A 890 -9.39 -117.61 1.79
N VAL A 891 -8.32 -117.08 2.35
CA VAL A 891 -7.96 -117.21 3.78
C VAL A 891 -8.58 -116.04 4.53
N SER A 892 -9.16 -116.31 5.69
CA SER A 892 -9.62 -115.28 6.61
C SER A 892 -8.41 -114.48 7.14
N ILE A 893 -8.44 -113.15 6.97
CA ILE A 893 -7.35 -112.24 7.35
C ILE A 893 -7.86 -111.04 8.14
N SER A 894 -6.99 -110.47 8.96
CA SER A 894 -7.06 -109.07 9.42
C SER A 894 -5.95 -108.25 8.76
N LYS A 895 -6.16 -106.94 8.61
CA LYS A 895 -5.24 -106.02 7.93
C LYS A 895 -5.28 -104.63 8.53
N TYR A 896 -4.14 -103.94 8.59
CA TYR A 896 -4.02 -102.57 9.09
C TYR A 896 -2.83 -101.84 8.45
N ILE A 897 -2.78 -100.51 8.56
CA ILE A 897 -1.69 -99.68 8.05
C ILE A 897 -1.00 -98.97 9.22
N ARG A 898 0.33 -98.89 9.19
CA ARG A 898 1.11 -98.00 10.06
C ARG A 898 2.16 -97.28 9.23
N GLY A 899 2.06 -95.95 9.14
CA GLY A 899 2.94 -95.13 8.30
C GLY A 899 2.84 -95.52 6.83
N ASN A 900 3.93 -96.01 6.25
CA ASN A 900 3.99 -96.49 4.88
C ASN A 900 3.88 -98.02 4.74
N ILE A 901 3.42 -98.75 5.77
CA ILE A 901 3.39 -100.22 5.75
C ILE A 901 1.98 -100.78 5.94
N LEU A 902 1.58 -101.68 5.04
CA LEU A 902 0.37 -102.51 5.09
C LEU A 902 0.68 -103.86 5.72
N TYR A 903 0.08 -104.17 6.86
CA TYR A 903 0.19 -105.47 7.54
C TYR A 903 -1.06 -106.35 7.27
N ILE A 904 -0.85 -107.65 7.08
CA ILE A 904 -1.87 -108.67 6.80
C ILE A 904 -1.61 -109.91 7.66
N LYS A 905 -2.49 -110.21 8.61
CA LYS A 905 -2.39 -111.37 9.52
C LYS A 905 -3.49 -112.38 9.20
N THR A 906 -3.15 -113.66 9.11
CA THR A 906 -4.16 -114.71 8.91
C THR A 906 -4.78 -115.10 10.25
N ARG A 907 -6.10 -115.28 10.29
CA ARG A 907 -6.83 -115.56 11.53
C ARG A 907 -6.53 -116.95 12.10
N TYR A 908 -6.29 -117.93 11.23
CA TYR A 908 -5.96 -119.31 11.59
C TYR A 908 -4.58 -119.72 11.06
N LYS A 909 -3.97 -120.71 11.72
CA LYS A 909 -2.69 -121.31 11.30
C LYS A 909 -2.81 -121.88 9.89
N ARG A 910 -1.99 -121.39 8.96
CA ARG A 910 -2.05 -121.82 7.56
C ARG A 910 -1.65 -123.30 7.41
N PRO A 911 -2.30 -124.08 6.52
CA PRO A 911 -1.87 -125.44 6.18
C PRO A 911 -0.40 -125.55 5.77
N ALA A 912 0.22 -126.69 6.12
CA ALA A 912 1.62 -127.01 5.81
C ALA A 912 1.86 -127.22 4.32
N LEU A 913 3.06 -126.86 3.83
CA LEU A 913 3.52 -127.13 2.46
C LEU A 913 2.58 -126.64 1.35
N ARG A 914 1.80 -125.57 1.58
CA ARG A 914 0.86 -124.99 0.60
C ARG A 914 1.33 -123.63 0.11
N TRP A 915 1.10 -123.37 -1.18
CA TRP A 915 1.30 -122.07 -1.78
C TRP A 915 0.14 -121.14 -1.47
N PHE A 916 0.45 -119.92 -1.06
CA PHE A 916 -0.50 -118.82 -0.88
C PHE A 916 -0.12 -117.66 -1.79
N ARG A 917 -1.11 -116.88 -2.23
CA ARG A 917 -0.90 -115.61 -2.93
C ARG A 917 -1.60 -114.48 -2.17
N VAL A 918 -0.87 -113.42 -1.88
CA VAL A 918 -1.43 -112.16 -1.37
C VAL A 918 -1.84 -111.30 -2.55
N TYR A 919 -3.04 -110.73 -2.48
CA TYR A 919 -3.57 -109.80 -3.44
C TYR A 919 -3.85 -108.47 -2.75
N VAL A 920 -3.14 -107.42 -3.18
CA VAL A 920 -3.40 -106.03 -2.81
C VAL A 920 -3.88 -105.33 -4.09
N PRO A 921 -5.20 -105.23 -4.32
CA PRO A 921 -5.72 -104.69 -5.56
C PRO A 921 -5.31 -103.22 -5.78
N TYR A 922 -5.34 -102.78 -7.05
CA TYR A 922 -5.28 -101.35 -7.36
C TYR A 922 -6.33 -100.59 -6.52
N LYS A 923 -6.05 -99.35 -6.12
CA LYS A 923 -6.89 -98.58 -5.17
C LYS A 923 -7.12 -99.26 -3.80
N ALA A 924 -6.32 -100.25 -3.41
CA ALA A 924 -6.40 -100.78 -2.05
C ALA A 924 -5.87 -99.80 -1.01
N VAL A 925 -4.82 -99.05 -1.38
CA VAL A 925 -4.22 -97.99 -0.56
C VAL A 925 -4.00 -96.74 -1.42
N LYS A 926 -3.89 -95.58 -0.77
CA LYS A 926 -3.57 -94.28 -1.38
C LYS A 926 -2.65 -93.47 -0.47
N ASP A 927 -1.96 -92.47 -0.97
CA ASP A 927 -1.17 -91.55 -0.15
C ASP A 927 -2.07 -90.51 0.58
N PHE A 928 -1.45 -89.53 1.24
CA PHE A 928 -2.17 -88.44 1.89
C PHE A 928 -2.68 -87.36 0.94
N ALA A 929 -2.03 -87.13 -0.21
CA ALA A 929 -2.48 -86.22 -1.27
C ALA A 929 -3.72 -86.74 -2.04
N GLY A 930 -4.00 -88.04 -1.96
CA GLY A 930 -5.10 -88.73 -2.63
C GLY A 930 -4.70 -89.66 -3.78
N ASN A 931 -3.42 -89.80 -4.13
CA ASN A 931 -2.95 -90.67 -5.19
C ASN A 931 -3.10 -92.15 -4.80
N ASN A 932 -3.84 -92.90 -5.62
CA ASN A 932 -4.09 -94.31 -5.38
C ASN A 932 -2.89 -95.17 -5.82
N LEU A 933 -2.71 -96.32 -5.17
CA LEU A 933 -1.91 -97.41 -5.73
C LEU A 933 -2.46 -97.77 -7.12
N VAL A 934 -1.65 -97.53 -8.14
CA VAL A 934 -2.09 -97.56 -9.55
C VAL A 934 -2.30 -98.94 -10.14
N ARG A 935 -1.70 -99.99 -9.54
CA ARG A 935 -1.81 -101.37 -10.04
C ARG A 935 -1.94 -102.38 -8.92
N THR A 936 -2.67 -103.46 -9.20
CA THR A 936 -2.78 -104.61 -8.28
C THR A 936 -1.42 -105.21 -8.04
N TYR A 937 -1.00 -105.26 -6.78
CA TYR A 937 0.22 -105.92 -6.36
C TYR A 937 -0.11 -107.32 -5.86
N THR A 938 0.62 -108.33 -6.35
CA THR A 938 0.47 -109.70 -5.87
C THR A 938 1.82 -110.35 -5.64
N TYR A 939 1.92 -111.20 -4.63
CA TYR A 939 3.09 -112.04 -4.40
C TYR A 939 2.67 -113.39 -3.80
N LYS A 940 3.48 -114.43 -4.04
CA LYS A 940 3.24 -115.79 -3.56
C LYS A 940 4.28 -116.22 -2.54
N PHE A 941 3.93 -117.18 -1.69
CA PHE A 941 4.86 -117.87 -0.80
C PHE A 941 4.36 -119.27 -0.47
N LYS A 942 5.25 -120.20 -0.12
CA LYS A 942 4.93 -121.58 0.30
C LYS A 942 5.21 -121.76 1.79
N THR A 943 4.26 -122.31 2.53
CA THR A 943 4.43 -122.59 3.96
C THR A 943 5.40 -123.76 4.22
N ARG A 944 6.12 -123.73 5.36
CA ARG A 944 6.91 -124.88 5.85
C ARG A 944 6.00 -126.04 6.30
N ARG A 945 6.60 -127.20 6.59
CA ARG A 945 5.93 -128.34 7.22
C ARG A 945 5.24 -127.91 8.53
#